data_AF-A0A9X0CZS0-F1
#
_entry.id   AF-A0A9X0CZS0-F1
#
_cell.length_a   1.000
_cell.length_b   1.000
_cell.length_c   1.000
_cell.angle_alpha   90.00
_cell.angle_beta   90.00
_cell.angle_gamma   90.00
#
_symmetry.space_group_name_H-M   'P 1'
#
loop_
_entity.id
_entity.type
_entity.pdbx_description
1 polymer ?
#
loop_
_entity_poly.entity_id
_entity_poly.type
_entity_poly.pdbx_seq_one_letter_code
_entity_poly.pdbx_strand_id
1 'polypeptide(L)'
;MAVENAYAPAPALGEEMGPIIAALKEGSAMTRYYSKRQTPDLRIFMLKMEQFQVVWCRTGKEGGRLEGSVFIREIKEVRRGLGSKDFDRNPESARRLDPNCCLAIFYGSEFKLKTLSLVAHSFKEREFWVRGLVYLMYESLIATQEVLIHRWLLREWNGMAAVTSAPRRTSVDHPVFIGMKELRAFFQRSNVKLSNARLKELIQIAGRGEGHIDFEGFRKIYDEIMTVKELTLRFSDYIENGTYVPLANFQKFLLEEQEEPGAKEMETVRSYMLEYLADGSRSYSEPYFTVSEFLDYLMSKGNSAFNSSHCEVYQDMTRPLTYYWIASSHNTYLTGDQFQGEASVEAYIRALRMGCRCLELDCWDGPDGQPIITHGHTLVSRIKFVEVVRAIKDNAFVASDYPLILSLENHCSIPQQKVMAQTFREVFGDCLLSQPTDPNGKEMPSPIALKHKIILKHKKLPKDPTQVTDTCIGDTILEDDLSQSVRNGYLLLEDEINHVWNRHFFCLTKNKLFWTEEQTKSEDDEDDEGADGNGIGESSKDELHFGERWFHGKLPDGRKAAENLLKQFNRGDGSFLVRESTTFVGDFSLSFWRKGKVQHCRIKSKQENGQTKYYLVDQVTFDSLYSLINFYQTHPLKV
;
A
#
# COMPACT_ATOMS: atom_id res chain seq x y z
N MET A 1 33.22 -2.69 0.22
CA MET A 1 32.73 -1.86 -0.91
C MET A 1 31.21 -1.96 -1.05
N ALA A 2 30.48 -1.92 0.07
CA ALA A 2 29.01 -2.06 0.09
C ALA A 2 28.46 -1.20 1.23
N VAL A 3 28.46 0.12 1.07
CA VAL A 3 27.71 1.06 1.93
C VAL A 3 27.43 2.33 1.11
N GLU A 4 26.54 2.24 0.13
CA GLU A 4 25.90 3.40 -0.48
C GLU A 4 24.44 3.01 -0.68
N ASN A 5 23.63 3.11 0.38
CA ASN A 5 22.18 3.06 0.22
C ASN A 5 21.40 3.65 1.40
N ALA A 6 20.45 4.49 1.02
CA ALA A 6 19.22 4.95 1.70
C ALA A 6 19.21 6.30 2.45
N TYR A 7 20.34 6.87 2.88
CA TYR A 7 20.35 8.23 3.46
C TYR A 7 21.67 8.97 3.14
N ALA A 8 22.04 9.03 1.86
CA ALA A 8 23.13 9.91 1.44
C ALA A 8 22.70 11.38 1.65
N PRO A 9 23.60 12.28 2.10
CA PRO A 9 23.32 13.71 2.10
C PRO A 9 22.94 14.15 0.67
N ALA A 10 22.01 15.10 0.56
CA ALA A 10 21.44 15.60 -0.69
C ALA A 10 22.50 15.62 -1.80
N PRO A 11 22.40 14.74 -2.80
CA PRO A 11 23.45 14.71 -3.81
C PRO A 11 23.39 16.02 -4.58
N ALA A 12 24.54 16.57 -4.97
CA ALA A 12 24.62 17.79 -5.77
C ALA A 12 24.02 17.50 -7.16
N LEU A 13 22.71 17.72 -7.34
CA LEU A 13 21.91 17.05 -8.39
C LEU A 13 21.30 17.97 -9.45
N GLY A 14 21.65 19.25 -9.49
CA GLY A 14 21.01 20.20 -10.40
C GLY A 14 21.14 19.85 -11.90
N GLU A 15 22.33 19.40 -12.35
CA GLU A 15 22.61 19.22 -13.78
C GLU A 15 22.61 17.75 -14.25
N GLU A 16 23.05 16.79 -13.42
CA GLU A 16 23.13 15.38 -13.82
C GLU A 16 21.76 14.67 -13.90
N MET A 17 20.73 15.20 -13.23
CA MET A 17 19.42 14.52 -13.16
C MET A 17 18.53 14.75 -14.37
N GLY A 18 18.74 15.83 -15.13
CA GLY A 18 17.95 16.11 -16.34
C GLY A 18 17.93 14.93 -17.32
N PRO A 19 19.10 14.40 -17.74
CA PRO A 19 19.19 13.22 -18.61
C PRO A 19 18.57 11.96 -18.01
N ILE A 20 18.73 11.72 -16.70
CA ILE A 20 18.17 10.55 -16.01
C ILE A 20 16.64 10.62 -16.03
N ILE A 21 16.06 11.76 -15.65
CA ILE A 21 14.62 11.96 -15.64
C ILE A 21 14.03 11.89 -17.06
N ALA A 22 14.75 12.41 -18.07
CA ALA A 22 14.35 12.27 -19.46
C ALA A 22 14.28 10.81 -19.91
N ALA A 23 15.30 10.00 -19.56
CA ALA A 23 15.31 8.57 -19.87
C ALA A 23 14.17 7.81 -19.18
N LEU A 24 13.88 8.12 -17.92
CA LEU A 24 12.75 7.52 -17.19
C LEU A 24 11.39 7.89 -17.82
N LYS A 25 11.24 9.10 -18.38
CA LYS A 25 10.02 9.52 -19.09
C LYS A 25 9.84 8.81 -20.43
N GLU A 26 10.93 8.62 -21.18
CA GLU A 26 10.93 7.87 -22.44
C GLU A 26 10.54 6.41 -22.21
N GLY A 27 11.04 5.85 -21.11
CA GLY A 27 10.66 4.55 -20.59
C GLY A 27 11.65 3.44 -20.90
N SER A 28 11.56 2.36 -20.13
CA SER A 28 12.49 1.24 -20.13
C SER A 28 11.76 -0.08 -20.24
N ALA A 29 12.21 -0.95 -21.15
CA ALA A 29 11.72 -2.31 -21.23
C ALA A 29 12.41 -3.17 -20.16
N MET A 30 11.68 -3.56 -19.12
CA MET A 30 12.20 -4.35 -18.00
C MET A 30 11.32 -5.57 -17.75
N THR A 31 11.93 -6.66 -17.28
CA THR A 31 11.19 -7.87 -16.89
C THR A 31 10.63 -7.70 -15.48
N ARG A 32 9.31 -7.81 -15.33
CA ARG A 32 8.63 -7.79 -14.02
C ARG A 32 8.59 -9.19 -13.43
N TYR A 33 9.00 -9.29 -12.16
CA TYR A 33 8.80 -10.46 -11.33
C TYR A 33 7.62 -10.22 -10.39
N TYR A 34 6.83 -11.27 -10.17
CA TYR A 34 5.59 -11.21 -9.42
C TYR A 34 5.71 -11.94 -8.09
N SER A 35 4.98 -11.44 -7.10
CA SER A 35 4.84 -12.11 -5.80
C SER A 35 4.09 -13.44 -5.96
N LYS A 36 3.05 -13.51 -6.79
CA LYS A 36 2.33 -14.77 -7.08
C LYS A 36 3.08 -15.63 -8.10
N ARG A 37 2.73 -16.93 -8.19
CA ARG A 37 3.26 -17.86 -9.22
C ARG A 37 2.76 -17.47 -10.61
N GLN A 38 3.29 -16.38 -11.14
CA GLN A 38 3.08 -15.89 -12.48
C GLN A 38 4.42 -15.87 -13.20
N THR A 39 4.43 -16.26 -14.47
CA THR A 39 5.61 -16.19 -15.30
C THR A 39 6.08 -14.74 -15.42
N PRO A 40 7.36 -14.44 -15.11
CA PRO A 40 7.92 -13.12 -15.33
C PRO A 40 7.79 -12.71 -16.79
N ASP A 41 7.48 -11.44 -17.04
CA ASP A 41 7.23 -10.96 -18.39
C ASP A 41 7.75 -9.53 -18.62
N LEU A 42 7.92 -9.19 -19.90
CA LEU A 42 8.50 -7.91 -20.31
C LEU A 42 7.43 -6.81 -20.31
N ARG A 43 7.76 -5.66 -19.74
CA ARG A 43 6.90 -4.48 -19.67
C ARG A 43 7.71 -3.21 -19.94
N ILE A 44 7.03 -2.19 -20.45
CA ILE A 44 7.61 -0.85 -20.60
C ILE A 44 7.21 -0.05 -19.37
N PHE A 45 8.19 0.37 -18.58
CA PHE A 45 8.00 1.23 -17.42
C PHE A 45 8.33 2.66 -17.78
N MET A 46 7.49 3.62 -17.38
CA MET A 46 7.65 5.03 -17.70
C MET A 46 7.34 5.89 -16.47
N LEU A 47 8.08 6.98 -16.32
CA LEU A 47 7.81 8.03 -15.35
C LEU A 47 6.81 9.05 -15.94
N LYS A 48 5.64 9.16 -15.32
CA LYS A 48 4.66 10.21 -15.61
C LYS A 48 4.84 11.34 -14.61
N MET A 49 5.71 12.31 -14.94
CA MET A 49 6.03 13.43 -14.03
C MET A 49 4.81 14.26 -13.62
N GLU A 50 3.89 14.51 -14.54
CA GLU A 50 2.64 15.25 -14.27
C GLU A 50 1.80 14.60 -13.17
N GLN A 51 1.74 13.27 -13.16
CA GLN A 51 0.97 12.48 -12.20
C GLN A 51 1.85 11.98 -11.03
N PHE A 52 3.14 12.28 -11.08
CA PHE A 52 4.15 11.90 -10.11
C PHE A 52 4.12 10.39 -9.75
N GLN A 53 4.08 9.56 -10.79
CA GLN A 53 3.98 8.10 -10.69
C GLN A 53 4.83 7.38 -11.73
N VAL A 54 5.21 6.15 -11.40
CA VAL A 54 5.73 5.16 -12.35
C VAL A 54 4.54 4.36 -12.88
N VAL A 55 4.45 4.18 -14.19
CA VAL A 55 3.39 3.39 -14.84
C VAL A 55 3.99 2.33 -15.75
N TRP A 56 3.25 1.26 -16.04
CA TRP A 56 3.70 0.27 -17.01
C TRP A 56 2.59 -0.27 -17.92
N CYS A 57 3.01 -0.76 -19.09
CA CYS A 57 2.16 -1.39 -20.09
C CYS A 57 2.90 -2.52 -20.84
N ARG A 58 2.16 -3.35 -21.59
CA ARG A 58 2.74 -4.42 -22.43
C ARG A 58 3.54 -3.86 -23.59
N THR A 59 4.63 -4.55 -23.93
CA THR A 59 5.41 -4.31 -25.14
C THR A 59 4.58 -4.62 -26.39
N GLY A 60 4.52 -3.70 -27.37
CA GLY A 60 3.98 -3.98 -28.71
C GLY A 60 2.60 -3.38 -29.04
N LYS A 61 2.03 -2.51 -28.22
CA LYS A 61 0.91 -1.64 -28.63
C LYS A 61 1.32 -0.18 -28.46
N GLU A 62 1.51 0.54 -29.56
CA GLU A 62 1.52 2.01 -29.52
C GLU A 62 0.18 2.46 -28.89
N GLY A 63 0.25 3.18 -27.77
CA GLY A 63 -0.94 3.53 -26.97
C GLY A 63 -1.50 2.39 -26.10
N GLY A 64 -0.69 1.39 -25.75
CA GLY A 64 -1.11 0.28 -24.88
C GLY A 64 -1.74 0.74 -23.56
N ARG A 65 -2.88 0.14 -23.20
CA ARG A 65 -3.59 0.36 -21.92
C ARG A 65 -2.61 0.18 -20.76
N LEU A 66 -2.59 1.16 -19.84
CA LEU A 66 -1.82 1.09 -18.61
C LEU A 66 -2.33 -0.10 -17.78
N GLU A 67 -1.41 -0.98 -17.37
CA GLU A 67 -1.73 -2.16 -16.56
C GLU A 67 -1.54 -1.92 -15.06
N GLY A 68 -0.74 -0.93 -14.69
CA GLY A 68 -0.59 -0.54 -13.30
C GLY A 68 0.31 0.66 -13.11
N SER A 69 0.36 1.12 -11.86
CA SER A 69 1.09 2.31 -11.44
C SER A 69 1.59 2.19 -10.00
N VAL A 70 2.68 2.89 -9.70
CA VAL A 70 3.19 3.12 -8.35
C VAL A 70 3.36 4.63 -8.15
N PHE A 71 2.71 5.17 -7.12
CA PHE A 71 2.90 6.57 -6.76
C PHE A 71 4.26 6.77 -6.10
N ILE A 72 5.02 7.77 -6.55
CA ILE A 72 6.36 8.02 -6.02
C ILE A 72 6.31 8.32 -4.52
N ARG A 73 5.27 9.02 -4.04
CA ARG A 73 5.07 9.34 -2.63
C ARG A 73 4.84 8.11 -1.74
N GLU A 74 4.39 7.00 -2.33
CA GLU A 74 4.18 5.74 -1.61
C GLU A 74 5.45 4.88 -1.54
N ILE A 75 6.46 5.17 -2.37
CA ILE A 75 7.73 4.45 -2.34
C ILE A 75 8.42 4.73 -1.01
N LYS A 76 8.79 3.65 -0.30
CA LYS A 76 9.53 3.69 0.96
C LYS A 76 11.00 3.31 0.78
N GLU A 77 11.28 2.42 -0.18
CA GLU A 77 12.64 1.96 -0.45
C GLU A 77 12.78 1.57 -1.92
N VAL A 78 13.94 1.87 -2.51
CA VAL A 78 14.37 1.32 -3.79
C VAL A 78 15.67 0.56 -3.56
N ARG A 79 15.61 -0.76 -3.66
CA ARG A 79 16.71 -1.67 -3.36
C ARG A 79 17.39 -2.13 -4.65
N ARG A 80 18.72 -2.16 -4.64
CA ARG A 80 19.56 -2.71 -5.72
C ARG A 80 19.67 -4.22 -5.55
N GLY A 81 19.69 -4.98 -6.64
CA GLY A 81 19.85 -6.43 -6.61
C GLY A 81 18.54 -7.20 -6.44
N LEU A 82 18.68 -8.41 -5.88
CA LEU A 82 17.62 -9.44 -5.81
C LEU A 82 16.90 -9.48 -4.46
N GLY A 83 17.04 -8.46 -3.61
CA GLY A 83 16.55 -8.49 -2.23
C GLY A 83 15.04 -8.29 -2.11
N SER A 84 14.23 -9.17 -2.71
CA SER A 84 12.77 -9.19 -2.58
C SER A 84 12.20 -10.61 -2.65
N LYS A 85 11.03 -10.80 -2.03
CA LYS A 85 10.31 -12.08 -2.02
C LYS A 85 9.94 -12.56 -3.43
N ASP A 86 9.77 -11.66 -4.39
CA ASP A 86 9.38 -12.00 -5.77
C ASP A 86 10.51 -12.78 -6.49
N PHE A 87 11.77 -12.41 -6.21
CA PHE A 87 12.93 -13.14 -6.71
C PHE A 87 13.14 -14.47 -5.96
N ASP A 88 12.92 -14.47 -4.64
CA ASP A 88 13.07 -15.67 -3.80
C ASP A 88 12.10 -16.80 -4.17
N ARG A 89 10.90 -16.46 -4.65
CA ARG A 89 9.89 -17.45 -5.09
C ARG A 89 10.28 -18.17 -6.39
N ASN A 90 11.26 -17.67 -7.14
CA ASN A 90 11.77 -18.28 -8.38
C ASN A 90 13.29 -18.47 -8.34
N PRO A 91 13.83 -19.26 -7.39
CA PRO A 91 15.26 -19.26 -7.07
C PRO A 91 16.14 -19.77 -8.21
N GLU A 92 15.67 -20.73 -9.01
CA GLU A 92 16.41 -21.21 -10.19
C GLU A 92 16.51 -20.15 -11.29
N SER A 93 15.46 -19.34 -11.48
CA SER A 93 15.49 -18.23 -12.44
C SER A 93 16.39 -17.11 -11.91
N ALA A 94 16.23 -16.76 -10.63
CA ALA A 94 16.98 -15.68 -9.98
C ALA A 94 18.49 -15.91 -10.00
N ARG A 95 18.96 -17.16 -9.85
CA ARG A 95 20.39 -17.52 -9.93
C ARG A 95 21.06 -17.20 -11.28
N ARG A 96 20.27 -17.08 -12.35
CA ARG A 96 20.78 -16.76 -13.70
C ARG A 96 20.80 -15.27 -14.01
N LEU A 97 20.22 -14.45 -13.13
CA LEU A 97 20.15 -13.00 -13.31
C LEU A 97 21.47 -12.35 -12.88
N ASP A 98 21.86 -11.29 -13.56
CA ASP A 98 22.91 -10.39 -13.07
C ASP A 98 22.30 -9.50 -11.97
N PRO A 99 22.75 -9.60 -10.70
CA PRO A 99 22.27 -8.75 -9.62
C PRO A 99 22.47 -7.26 -9.92
N ASN A 100 23.44 -6.90 -10.78
CA ASN A 100 23.68 -5.53 -11.17
C ASN A 100 22.61 -4.95 -12.10
N CYS A 101 21.76 -5.79 -12.69
CA CYS A 101 20.63 -5.36 -13.51
C CYS A 101 19.28 -5.40 -12.75
N CYS A 102 19.27 -5.88 -11.51
CA CYS A 102 18.05 -6.07 -10.74
C CYS A 102 17.77 -4.90 -9.78
N LEU A 103 16.49 -4.57 -9.59
CA LEU A 103 16.02 -3.66 -8.55
C LEU A 103 14.68 -4.12 -7.98
N ALA A 104 14.38 -3.69 -6.76
CA ALA A 104 13.08 -3.88 -6.13
C ALA A 104 12.58 -2.54 -5.55
N ILE A 105 11.33 -2.19 -5.83
CA ILE A 105 10.67 -0.98 -5.33
C ILE A 105 9.66 -1.41 -4.27
N PHE A 106 9.84 -0.97 -3.03
CA PHE A 106 8.92 -1.22 -1.93
C PHE A 106 8.04 0.01 -1.70
N TYR A 107 6.72 -0.17 -1.73
CA TYR A 107 5.76 0.93 -1.67
C TYR A 107 4.49 0.57 -0.89
N GLY A 108 3.79 1.59 -0.39
CA GLY A 108 2.52 1.46 0.33
C GLY A 108 2.48 2.25 1.65
N SER A 109 1.30 2.27 2.29
CA SER A 109 1.08 2.90 3.59
C SER A 109 1.26 1.95 4.77
N GLU A 110 1.03 0.66 4.56
CA GLU A 110 0.97 -0.35 5.61
C GLU A 110 2.36 -0.82 6.09
N PHE A 111 2.39 -1.61 7.17
CA PHE A 111 3.60 -2.28 7.63
C PHE A 111 4.14 -3.27 6.58
N LYS A 112 3.24 -4.10 6.03
CA LYS A 112 3.53 -5.01 4.92
C LYS A 112 3.49 -4.24 3.61
N LEU A 113 4.67 -3.91 3.08
CA LEU A 113 4.79 -3.16 1.83
C LEU A 113 4.53 -4.04 0.60
N LYS A 114 3.94 -3.44 -0.43
CA LYS A 114 3.89 -4.02 -1.77
C LYS A 114 5.29 -3.93 -2.40
N THR A 115 5.59 -4.87 -3.30
CA THR A 115 6.89 -4.94 -3.96
C THR A 115 6.73 -4.98 -5.48
N LEU A 116 7.54 -4.20 -6.18
CA LEU A 116 7.69 -4.24 -7.63
C LEU A 116 9.14 -4.61 -7.96
N SER A 117 9.35 -5.86 -8.34
CA SER A 117 10.68 -6.43 -8.62
C SER A 117 10.96 -6.48 -10.12
N LEU A 118 12.07 -5.90 -10.54
CA LEU A 118 12.38 -5.60 -11.93
C LEU A 118 13.79 -6.02 -12.32
N VAL A 119 13.95 -6.47 -13.57
CA VAL A 119 15.25 -6.72 -14.20
C VAL A 119 15.38 -5.82 -15.41
N ALA A 120 16.32 -4.88 -15.35
CA ALA A 120 16.66 -3.98 -16.45
C ALA A 120 17.54 -4.68 -17.50
N HIS A 121 17.67 -4.09 -18.69
CA HIS A 121 18.51 -4.64 -19.74
C HIS A 121 20.00 -4.47 -19.44
N SER A 122 20.37 -3.46 -18.65
CA SER A 122 21.76 -3.18 -18.30
C SER A 122 21.90 -2.58 -16.90
N PHE A 123 23.13 -2.67 -16.36
CA PHE A 123 23.52 -1.98 -15.13
C PHE A 123 23.21 -0.48 -15.17
N LYS A 124 23.51 0.18 -16.31
CA LYS A 124 23.29 1.61 -16.50
C LYS A 124 21.82 1.99 -16.40
N GLU A 125 20.95 1.22 -17.06
CA GLU A 125 19.51 1.43 -17.02
C GLU A 125 18.95 1.23 -15.60
N ARG A 126 19.36 0.15 -14.92
CA ARG A 126 19.01 -0.05 -13.50
C ARG A 126 19.44 1.12 -12.65
N GLU A 127 20.67 1.62 -12.82
CA GLU A 127 21.17 2.77 -12.04
C GLU A 127 20.40 4.07 -12.33
N PHE A 128 19.95 4.28 -13.56
CA PHE A 128 19.08 5.42 -13.89
C PHE A 128 17.77 5.34 -13.12
N TRP A 129 17.12 4.17 -13.07
CA TRP A 129 15.90 3.98 -12.29
C TRP A 129 16.11 4.18 -10.80
N VAL A 130 17.16 3.59 -10.21
CA VAL A 130 17.43 3.73 -8.78
C VAL A 130 17.74 5.19 -8.42
N ARG A 131 18.65 5.86 -9.13
CA ARG A 131 19.00 7.26 -8.86
C ARG A 131 17.81 8.19 -9.12
N GLY A 132 17.10 7.98 -10.22
CA GLY A 132 15.91 8.74 -10.60
C GLY A 132 14.82 8.68 -9.55
N LEU A 133 14.45 7.47 -9.10
CA LEU A 133 13.41 7.29 -8.10
C LEU A 133 13.83 7.82 -6.72
N VAL A 134 15.07 7.58 -6.27
CA VAL A 134 15.57 8.13 -5.00
C VAL A 134 15.55 9.66 -5.01
N TYR A 135 15.95 10.29 -6.12
CA TYR A 135 15.83 11.73 -6.27
C TYR A 135 14.38 12.21 -6.20
N LEU A 136 13.45 11.57 -6.90
CA LEU A 136 12.05 11.96 -6.89
C LEU A 136 11.39 11.72 -5.52
N MET A 137 11.80 10.68 -4.78
CA MET A 137 11.38 10.47 -3.40
C MET A 137 11.82 11.65 -2.52
N TYR A 138 13.07 12.11 -2.65
CA TYR A 138 13.57 13.28 -1.92
C TYR A 138 12.85 14.58 -2.34
N GLU A 139 12.70 14.81 -3.64
CA GLU A 139 11.97 15.97 -4.17
C GLU A 139 10.53 16.01 -3.64
N SER A 140 9.86 14.86 -3.55
CA SER A 140 8.53 14.74 -2.95
C SER A 140 8.47 15.13 -1.47
N LEU A 141 9.56 14.98 -0.73
CA LEU A 141 9.62 15.31 0.69
C LEU A 141 9.76 16.83 0.90
N ILE A 142 10.49 17.50 0.01
CA ILE A 142 10.76 18.95 0.07
C ILE A 142 9.81 19.80 -0.78
N ALA A 143 8.99 19.18 -1.63
CA ALA A 143 8.02 19.89 -2.47
C ALA A 143 7.09 20.79 -1.65
N THR A 144 6.85 22.01 -2.17
CA THR A 144 5.94 22.98 -1.56
C THR A 144 4.50 22.49 -1.59
N GLN A 145 3.66 23.04 -0.72
CA GLN A 145 2.25 22.68 -0.64
C GLN A 145 1.54 22.93 -1.98
N GLU A 146 1.87 24.02 -2.68
CA GLU A 146 1.32 24.31 -4.01
C GLU A 146 1.66 23.21 -5.02
N VAL A 147 2.92 22.76 -5.08
CA VAL A 147 3.35 21.70 -6.00
C VAL A 147 2.61 20.39 -5.69
N LEU A 148 2.44 20.06 -4.41
CA LEU A 148 1.72 18.87 -3.98
C LEU A 148 0.23 18.94 -4.35
N ILE A 149 -0.42 20.08 -4.13
CA ILE A 149 -1.82 20.32 -4.51
C ILE A 149 -1.97 20.23 -6.03
N HIS A 150 -1.08 20.88 -6.79
CA HIS A 150 -1.11 20.84 -8.25
C HIS A 150 -0.99 19.41 -8.78
N ARG A 151 -0.05 18.60 -8.26
CA ARG A 151 0.11 17.18 -8.63
C ARG A 151 -1.14 16.37 -8.29
N TRP A 152 -1.72 16.61 -7.11
CA TRP A 152 -2.96 15.96 -6.70
C TRP A 152 -4.14 16.33 -7.61
N LEU A 153 -4.33 17.61 -7.93
CA LEU A 153 -5.36 18.07 -8.85
C LEU A 153 -5.19 17.46 -10.24
N LEU A 154 -3.97 17.44 -10.77
CA LEU A 154 -3.69 16.88 -12.09
C LEU A 154 -3.94 15.36 -12.14
N ARG A 155 -3.70 14.66 -11.03
CA ARG A 155 -4.06 13.24 -10.88
C ARG A 155 -5.58 13.05 -10.94
N GLU A 156 -6.34 13.80 -10.15
CA GLU A 156 -7.80 13.68 -10.10
C GLU A 156 -8.43 14.07 -11.44
N TRP A 157 -7.90 15.12 -12.06
CA TRP A 157 -8.27 15.54 -13.42
C TRP A 157 -8.09 14.41 -14.42
N ASN A 158 -6.90 13.80 -14.46
CA ASN A 158 -6.60 12.71 -15.40
C ASN A 158 -7.45 11.47 -15.13
N GLY A 159 -7.74 11.16 -13.86
CA GLY A 159 -8.67 10.09 -13.50
C GLY A 159 -10.09 10.35 -14.01
N MET A 160 -10.59 11.58 -13.91
CA MET A 160 -11.88 11.96 -14.48
C MET A 160 -11.87 11.94 -16.03
N ALA A 161 -10.81 12.48 -16.63
CA ALA A 161 -10.59 12.54 -18.08
C ALA A 161 -10.59 11.14 -18.72
N ALA A 162 -9.98 10.15 -18.07
CA ALA A 162 -9.92 8.77 -18.57
C ALA A 162 -11.32 8.10 -18.61
N VAL A 163 -12.22 8.47 -17.70
CA VAL A 163 -13.60 7.94 -17.65
C VAL A 163 -14.48 8.55 -18.74
N THR A 164 -14.26 9.82 -19.09
CA THR A 164 -15.00 10.50 -20.16
C THR A 164 -14.52 10.11 -21.56
N SER A 165 -13.25 9.72 -21.71
CA SER A 165 -12.63 9.35 -22.99
C SER A 165 -12.63 7.83 -23.25
N ALA A 166 -13.81 7.21 -23.35
CA ALA A 166 -13.96 5.86 -23.93
C ALA A 166 -13.96 5.91 -25.49
N PRO A 167 -13.61 4.82 -26.21
CA PRO A 167 -12.58 4.75 -27.25
C PRO A 167 -12.96 5.42 -28.58
N ARG A 168 -13.08 6.74 -28.58
CA ARG A 168 -13.11 7.54 -29.81
C ARG A 168 -12.32 8.82 -29.56
N ARG A 169 -11.02 8.77 -29.85
CA ARG A 169 -10.15 9.87 -30.31
C ARG A 169 -8.72 9.61 -29.82
N THR A 170 -7.91 9.05 -30.72
CA THR A 170 -6.47 8.81 -30.55
C THR A 170 -5.64 9.92 -31.20
N SER A 171 -6.09 11.18 -31.13
CA SER A 171 -5.28 12.34 -31.53
C SER A 171 -4.83 13.12 -30.31
N VAL A 172 -3.54 13.47 -30.32
CA VAL A 172 -2.76 13.98 -29.18
C VAL A 172 -3.11 15.42 -28.77
N ASP A 173 -3.99 16.11 -29.50
CA ASP A 173 -4.20 17.57 -29.36
C ASP A 173 -5.66 18.01 -29.14
N HIS A 174 -6.55 17.17 -28.62
CA HIS A 174 -7.89 17.62 -28.25
C HIS A 174 -8.00 17.95 -26.75
N PRO A 175 -8.40 19.18 -26.38
CA PRO A 175 -8.60 19.54 -24.98
C PRO A 175 -9.69 18.66 -24.38
N VAL A 176 -9.36 18.03 -23.25
CA VAL A 176 -10.31 17.23 -22.48
C VAL A 176 -11.16 18.18 -21.65
N PHE A 177 -12.47 17.92 -21.61
CA PHE A 177 -13.39 18.66 -20.77
C PHE A 177 -14.17 17.70 -19.87
N ILE A 178 -14.48 18.14 -18.65
CA ILE A 178 -15.31 17.41 -17.69
C ILE A 178 -16.59 18.20 -17.40
N GLY A 179 -17.67 17.49 -17.01
CA GLY A 179 -18.95 18.10 -16.71
C GLY A 179 -19.44 17.79 -15.30
N MET A 180 -20.73 18.07 -15.08
CA MET A 180 -21.39 17.93 -13.78
C MET A 180 -21.35 16.49 -13.23
N LYS A 181 -21.39 15.48 -14.11
CA LYS A 181 -21.42 14.07 -13.71
C LYS A 181 -20.09 13.66 -13.08
N GLU A 182 -18.99 13.99 -13.73
CA GLU A 182 -17.63 13.66 -13.32
C GLU A 182 -17.27 14.38 -12.03
N LEU A 183 -17.54 15.70 -11.96
CA LEU A 183 -17.29 16.49 -10.77
C LEU A 183 -18.10 16.03 -9.57
N ARG A 184 -19.38 15.66 -9.76
CA ARG A 184 -20.20 15.12 -8.65
C ARG A 184 -19.59 13.84 -8.10
N ALA A 185 -19.15 12.93 -8.97
CA ALA A 185 -18.50 11.70 -8.54
C ALA A 185 -17.19 11.98 -7.80
N PHE A 186 -16.38 12.93 -8.30
CA PHE A 186 -15.15 13.37 -7.64
C PHE A 186 -15.40 13.92 -6.23
N PHE A 187 -16.30 14.90 -6.06
CA PHE A 187 -16.59 15.47 -4.74
C PHE A 187 -17.18 14.45 -3.77
N GLN A 188 -18.04 13.55 -4.25
CA GLN A 188 -18.59 12.47 -3.43
C GLN A 188 -17.49 11.53 -2.90
N ARG A 189 -16.55 11.13 -3.76
CA ARG A 189 -15.40 10.30 -3.35
C ARG A 189 -14.43 11.05 -2.44
N SER A 190 -14.30 12.36 -2.63
CA SER A 190 -13.46 13.24 -1.81
C SER A 190 -14.13 13.67 -0.50
N ASN A 191 -15.29 13.09 -0.17
CA ASN A 191 -16.08 13.39 1.02
C ASN A 191 -16.52 14.88 1.14
N VAL A 192 -16.71 15.56 0.01
CA VAL A 192 -17.21 16.94 -0.06
C VAL A 192 -18.68 16.92 -0.49
N LYS A 193 -19.56 17.43 0.37
CA LYS A 193 -21.01 17.49 0.10
C LYS A 193 -21.38 18.83 -0.52
N LEU A 194 -21.64 18.84 -1.83
CA LEU A 194 -22.14 20.01 -2.55
C LEU A 194 -23.57 19.78 -3.05
N SER A 195 -24.41 20.81 -2.98
CA SER A 195 -25.72 20.77 -3.62
C SER A 195 -25.57 20.82 -5.14
N ASN A 196 -26.52 20.22 -5.86
CA ASN A 196 -26.54 20.28 -7.33
C ASN A 196 -26.63 21.72 -7.86
N ALA A 197 -27.23 22.64 -7.11
CA ALA A 197 -27.31 24.04 -7.47
C ALA A 197 -25.93 24.71 -7.39
N ARG A 198 -25.21 24.54 -6.28
CA ARG A 198 -23.87 25.09 -6.09
C ARG A 198 -22.87 24.53 -7.11
N LEU A 199 -22.95 23.24 -7.42
CA LEU A 199 -22.05 22.64 -8.42
C LEU A 199 -22.28 23.22 -9.84
N LYS A 200 -23.54 23.49 -10.21
CA LYS A 200 -23.86 24.13 -11.50
C LYS A 200 -23.32 25.56 -11.57
N GLU A 201 -23.48 26.32 -10.50
CA GLU A 201 -22.96 27.68 -10.38
C GLU A 201 -21.44 27.70 -10.57
N LEU A 202 -20.71 26.82 -9.87
CA LEU A 202 -19.26 26.69 -9.97
C LEU A 202 -18.81 26.35 -11.40
N ILE A 203 -19.48 25.42 -12.07
CA ILE A 203 -19.20 25.06 -13.47
C ILE A 203 -19.48 26.24 -14.41
N GLN A 204 -20.55 27.00 -14.17
CA GLN A 204 -20.90 28.14 -15.01
C GLN A 204 -19.85 29.26 -14.92
N ILE A 205 -19.36 29.53 -13.71
CA ILE A 205 -18.30 30.51 -13.45
C ILE A 205 -16.97 30.05 -14.07
N ALA A 206 -16.58 28.79 -13.84
CA ALA A 206 -15.29 28.27 -14.27
C ALA A 206 -15.23 27.96 -15.78
N GLY A 207 -16.31 27.42 -16.34
CA GLY A 207 -16.40 26.97 -17.75
C GLY A 207 -16.85 28.05 -18.73
N ARG A 208 -16.83 29.32 -18.33
CA ARG A 208 -17.23 30.48 -19.17
C ARG A 208 -18.60 30.33 -19.86
N GLY A 209 -19.52 29.58 -19.25
CA GLY A 209 -20.88 29.36 -19.76
C GLY A 209 -21.09 28.13 -20.67
N GLU A 210 -20.07 27.33 -20.95
CA GLU A 210 -20.17 26.18 -21.89
C GLU A 210 -20.68 24.88 -21.26
N GLY A 211 -20.93 24.86 -19.94
CA GLY A 211 -21.43 23.69 -19.21
C GLY A 211 -20.39 22.58 -18.97
N HIS A 212 -19.16 22.79 -19.44
CA HIS A 212 -18.00 21.93 -19.25
C HIS A 212 -16.79 22.79 -18.85
N ILE A 213 -15.79 22.17 -18.20
CA ILE A 213 -14.57 22.85 -17.75
C ILE A 213 -13.33 22.11 -18.21
N ASP A 214 -12.25 22.86 -18.44
CA ASP A 214 -10.88 22.37 -18.63
C ASP A 214 -10.14 22.26 -17.28
N PHE A 215 -8.85 21.92 -17.31
CA PHE A 215 -8.05 21.77 -16.09
C PHE A 215 -7.94 23.09 -15.31
N GLU A 216 -7.80 24.24 -15.99
CA GLU A 216 -7.79 25.54 -15.33
C GLU A 216 -9.12 25.84 -14.64
N GLY A 217 -10.25 25.51 -15.28
CA GLY A 217 -11.56 25.61 -14.67
C GLY A 217 -11.70 24.71 -13.45
N PHE A 218 -11.16 23.49 -13.48
CA PHE A 218 -11.15 22.59 -12.33
C PHE A 218 -10.33 23.15 -11.15
N ARG A 219 -9.15 23.70 -11.42
CA ARG A 219 -8.32 24.38 -10.40
C ARG A 219 -9.08 25.55 -9.77
N LYS A 220 -9.74 26.40 -10.56
CA LYS A 220 -10.56 27.51 -10.05
C LYS A 220 -11.70 27.04 -9.14
N ILE A 221 -12.38 25.94 -9.50
CA ILE A 221 -13.42 25.37 -8.64
C ILE A 221 -12.84 24.88 -7.32
N TYR A 222 -11.67 24.23 -7.35
CA TYR A 222 -10.98 23.83 -6.14
C TYR A 222 -10.64 25.03 -5.26
N ASP A 223 -10.02 26.08 -5.83
CA ASP A 223 -9.64 27.28 -5.10
C ASP A 223 -10.86 27.95 -4.46
N GLU A 224 -11.97 28.09 -5.18
CA GLU A 224 -13.22 28.69 -4.66
C GLU A 224 -13.85 27.88 -3.52
N ILE A 225 -13.68 26.55 -3.51
CA ILE A 225 -14.18 25.68 -2.43
C ILE A 225 -13.25 25.72 -1.22
N MET A 226 -11.94 25.74 -1.46
CA MET A 226 -10.93 25.67 -0.42
C MET A 226 -10.61 27.03 0.21
N THR A 227 -10.97 28.14 -0.45
CA THR A 227 -10.80 29.49 0.09
C THR A 227 -11.63 29.67 1.36
N VAL A 228 -10.97 29.64 2.51
CA VAL A 228 -11.60 29.89 3.80
C VAL A 228 -11.62 31.39 4.07
N LYS A 229 -12.70 32.06 3.66
CA LYS A 229 -12.89 33.52 3.86
C LYS A 229 -12.73 33.95 5.32
N GLU A 230 -13.07 33.08 6.26
CA GLU A 230 -12.91 33.30 7.70
C GLU A 230 -11.44 33.47 8.12
N LEU A 231 -10.50 32.74 7.50
CA LEU A 231 -9.06 32.89 7.78
C LEU A 231 -8.53 34.22 7.27
N THR A 232 -8.94 34.65 6.07
CA THR A 232 -8.59 35.97 5.54
C THR A 232 -9.05 37.08 6.48
N LEU A 233 -10.24 36.96 7.06
CA LEU A 233 -10.75 37.93 8.04
C LEU A 233 -9.95 37.88 9.35
N ARG A 234 -9.64 36.69 9.87
CA ARG A 234 -8.89 36.50 11.13
C ARG A 234 -7.50 37.12 11.09
N PHE A 235 -6.84 37.09 9.94
CA PHE A 235 -5.48 37.59 9.73
C PHE A 235 -5.43 38.90 8.93
N SER A 236 -6.55 39.62 8.83
CA SER A 236 -6.64 40.86 8.06
C SER A 236 -5.63 41.94 8.48
N ASP A 237 -5.23 41.97 9.76
CA ASP A 237 -4.22 42.90 10.28
C ASP A 237 -2.81 42.72 9.66
N TYR A 238 -2.55 41.55 9.06
CA TYR A 238 -1.29 41.26 8.37
C TYR A 238 -1.40 41.45 6.85
N ILE A 239 -2.61 41.57 6.32
CA ILE A 239 -2.89 41.68 4.87
C ILE A 239 -3.06 43.16 4.51
N GLU A 240 -2.12 43.68 3.72
CA GLU A 240 -2.17 45.06 3.26
C GLU A 240 -3.12 45.20 2.05
N ASN A 241 -3.99 46.21 2.10
CA ASN A 241 -4.99 46.52 1.06
C ASN A 241 -5.91 45.34 0.66
N GLY A 242 -5.96 44.28 1.49
CA GLY A 242 -6.70 43.06 1.20
C GLY A 242 -6.12 42.19 0.07
N THR A 243 -4.88 42.46 -0.38
CA THR A 243 -4.33 41.83 -1.58
C THR A 243 -3.00 41.10 -1.39
N TYR A 244 -2.17 41.51 -0.42
CA TYR A 244 -0.87 40.88 -0.18
C TYR A 244 -0.39 41.04 1.27
N VAL A 245 0.59 40.23 1.67
CA VAL A 245 1.28 40.26 2.97
C VAL A 245 2.74 40.64 2.72
N PRO A 246 3.14 41.90 3.00
CA PRO A 246 4.53 42.34 2.89
C PRO A 246 5.46 41.60 3.86
N LEU A 247 6.76 41.58 3.55
CA LEU A 247 7.81 41.00 4.41
C LEU A 247 7.71 41.43 5.88
N ALA A 248 7.53 42.72 6.14
CA ALA A 248 7.43 43.26 7.51
C ALA A 248 6.18 42.74 8.25
N ASN A 249 5.04 42.62 7.57
CA ASN A 249 3.82 42.09 8.17
C ASN A 249 3.92 40.58 8.39
N PHE A 250 4.62 39.86 7.51
CA PHE A 250 4.88 38.44 7.71
C PHE A 250 5.79 38.20 8.92
N GLN A 251 6.85 39.01 9.09
CA GLN A 251 7.66 38.97 10.32
C GLN A 251 6.83 39.25 11.56
N LYS A 252 5.96 40.27 11.51
CA LYS A 252 5.05 40.59 12.61
C LYS A 252 4.16 39.39 12.97
N PHE A 253 3.55 38.75 11.96
CA PHE A 253 2.77 37.54 12.14
C PHE A 253 3.57 36.40 12.78
N LEU A 254 4.80 36.14 12.32
CA LEU A 254 5.66 35.11 12.89
C LEU A 254 6.00 35.38 14.37
N LEU A 255 6.25 36.64 14.72
CA LEU A 255 6.59 37.03 16.09
C LEU A 255 5.39 37.06 17.04
N GLU A 256 4.23 37.55 16.57
CA GLU A 256 3.06 37.79 17.41
C GLU A 256 2.10 36.60 17.48
N GLU A 257 1.87 35.87 16.38
CA GLU A 257 0.90 34.76 16.33
C GLU A 257 1.58 33.40 16.41
N GLN A 258 2.76 33.23 15.78
CA GLN A 258 3.49 31.94 15.78
C GLN A 258 4.57 31.86 16.87
N GLU A 259 4.86 32.98 17.55
CA GLU A 259 5.89 33.09 18.59
C GLU A 259 7.28 32.60 18.14
N GLU A 260 7.63 32.78 16.86
CA GLU A 260 8.86 32.26 16.26
C GLU A 260 10.10 33.11 16.62
N PRO A 261 10.99 32.65 17.52
CA PRO A 261 12.10 33.48 18.00
C PRO A 261 13.14 33.79 16.92
N GLY A 262 13.23 32.93 15.88
CA GLY A 262 14.13 33.11 14.73
C GLY A 262 13.72 34.26 13.81
N ALA A 263 12.48 34.74 13.91
CA ALA A 263 11.96 35.82 13.07
C ALA A 263 12.40 37.22 13.50
N LYS A 264 13.18 37.37 14.59
CA LYS A 264 13.68 38.68 15.04
C LYS A 264 14.56 39.37 14.01
N GLU A 265 15.35 38.59 13.28
CA GLU A 265 16.22 39.10 12.22
C GLU A 265 15.46 39.12 10.89
N MET A 266 15.29 40.32 10.32
CA MET A 266 14.51 40.50 9.09
C MET A 266 15.06 39.71 7.89
N GLU A 267 16.39 39.57 7.81
CA GLU A 267 17.05 38.82 6.74
C GLU A 267 16.74 37.33 6.78
N THR A 268 16.55 36.76 7.98
CA THR A 268 16.14 35.36 8.16
C THR A 268 14.75 35.15 7.60
N VAL A 269 13.81 36.05 7.92
CA VAL A 269 12.43 35.99 7.40
C VAL A 269 12.41 36.18 5.88
N ARG A 270 13.24 37.10 5.35
CA ARG A 270 13.39 37.33 3.90
C ARG A 270 13.86 36.07 3.19
N SER A 271 14.92 35.45 3.69
CA SER A 271 15.50 34.23 3.12
C SER A 271 14.47 33.09 3.11
N TYR A 272 13.77 32.91 4.22
CA TYR A 272 12.72 31.91 4.36
C TYR A 272 11.56 32.14 3.37
N MET A 273 11.10 33.39 3.25
CA MET A 273 10.01 33.74 2.34
C MET A 273 10.37 33.49 0.87
N LEU A 274 11.61 33.83 0.47
CA LEU A 274 12.12 33.57 -0.88
C LEU A 274 12.26 32.06 -1.15
N GLU A 275 12.74 31.29 -0.17
CA GLU A 275 12.83 29.83 -0.26
C GLU A 275 11.45 29.20 -0.45
N TYR A 276 10.44 29.66 0.32
CA TYR A 276 9.07 29.16 0.20
C TYR A 276 8.44 29.49 -1.17
N LEU A 277 8.65 30.71 -1.68
CA LEU A 277 8.12 31.12 -2.98
C LEU A 277 8.76 30.35 -4.13
N ALA A 278 10.02 29.92 -3.99
CA ALA A 278 10.79 29.22 -5.02
C ALA A 278 10.77 29.91 -6.41
N ASP A 279 10.47 31.22 -6.45
CA ASP A 279 10.29 32.03 -7.65
C ASP A 279 11.43 33.04 -7.79
N GLY A 280 12.36 32.75 -8.71
CA GLY A 280 13.50 33.62 -9.01
C GLY A 280 13.09 34.97 -9.62
N SER A 281 11.86 35.12 -10.14
CA SER A 281 11.40 36.35 -10.78
C SER A 281 11.10 37.47 -9.78
N ARG A 282 10.68 37.12 -8.55
CA ARG A 282 10.42 38.06 -7.44
C ARG A 282 11.66 38.33 -6.56
N SER A 283 12.81 37.74 -6.90
CA SER A 283 14.06 37.91 -6.15
C SER A 283 14.70 39.31 -6.30
N TYR A 284 14.21 40.13 -7.24
CA TYR A 284 14.75 41.46 -7.53
C TYR A 284 14.03 42.61 -6.79
N SER A 285 13.01 42.30 -5.99
CA SER A 285 12.25 43.23 -5.16
C SER A 285 12.07 42.68 -3.74
N GLU A 286 11.58 43.49 -2.80
CA GLU A 286 11.23 42.98 -1.47
C GLU A 286 10.13 41.90 -1.58
N PRO A 287 10.32 40.71 -1.00
CA PRO A 287 9.37 39.62 -1.17
C PRO A 287 8.06 39.89 -0.42
N TYR A 288 6.98 39.34 -0.95
CA TYR A 288 5.65 39.39 -0.37
C TYR A 288 4.88 38.12 -0.72
N PHE A 289 3.87 37.79 0.09
CA PHE A 289 2.90 36.74 -0.23
C PHE A 289 1.64 37.38 -0.78
N THR A 290 1.05 36.79 -1.83
CA THR A 290 -0.37 37.02 -2.10
C THR A 290 -1.22 36.44 -0.97
N VAL A 291 -2.48 36.85 -0.85
CA VAL A 291 -3.38 36.26 0.17
C VAL A 291 -3.46 34.73 0.04
N SER A 292 -3.49 34.20 -1.19
CA SER A 292 -3.51 32.76 -1.42
C SER A 292 -2.22 32.10 -0.90
N GLU A 293 -1.05 32.63 -1.27
CA GLU A 293 0.25 32.09 -0.85
C GLU A 293 0.40 32.11 0.68
N PHE A 294 -0.13 33.13 1.37
CA PHE A 294 -0.14 33.20 2.83
C PHE A 294 -1.07 32.15 3.46
N LEU A 295 -2.28 31.96 2.93
CA LEU A 295 -3.19 30.91 3.41
C LEU A 295 -2.62 29.51 3.16
N ASP A 296 -1.94 29.31 2.02
CA ASP A 296 -1.22 28.08 1.71
C ASP A 296 -0.08 27.85 2.70
N TYR A 297 0.65 28.91 3.06
CA TYR A 297 1.70 28.86 4.09
C TYR A 297 1.14 28.35 5.42
N LEU A 298 -0.03 28.86 5.87
CA LEU A 298 -0.66 28.43 7.14
C LEU A 298 -0.93 26.92 7.19
N MET A 299 -1.19 26.30 6.04
CA MET A 299 -1.46 24.87 5.90
C MET A 299 -0.22 24.05 5.51
N SER A 300 0.91 24.72 5.26
CA SER A 300 2.15 24.10 4.79
C SER A 300 2.95 23.48 5.94
N LYS A 301 3.97 22.69 5.60
CA LYS A 301 4.96 22.21 6.58
C LYS A 301 5.73 23.33 7.27
N GLY A 302 5.79 24.51 6.63
CA GLY A 302 6.41 25.70 7.19
C GLY A 302 5.73 26.21 8.45
N ASN A 303 4.43 25.92 8.60
CA ASN A 303 3.61 26.28 9.75
C ASN A 303 3.15 25.03 10.52
N SER A 304 3.97 23.98 10.54
CA SER A 304 3.64 22.75 11.26
C SER A 304 3.60 23.01 12.77
N ALA A 305 2.57 22.48 13.44
CA ALA A 305 2.53 22.47 14.91
C ALA A 305 3.66 21.63 15.53
N PHE A 306 4.36 20.81 14.75
CA PHE A 306 5.52 20.05 15.21
C PHE A 306 6.79 20.89 15.10
N ASN A 307 7.50 21.05 16.22
CA ASN A 307 8.79 21.74 16.25
C ASN A 307 9.84 20.94 15.46
N SER A 308 10.28 21.49 14.33
CA SER A 308 11.24 20.86 13.41
C SER A 308 12.61 20.57 14.05
N SER A 309 13.01 21.29 15.10
CA SER A 309 14.24 20.98 15.86
C SER A 309 14.19 19.60 16.54
N HIS A 310 12.99 19.05 16.74
CA HIS A 310 12.80 17.71 17.28
C HIS A 310 12.83 16.60 16.21
N CYS A 311 13.08 16.94 14.94
CA CYS A 311 13.37 15.97 13.88
C CYS A 311 14.77 15.35 14.01
N GLU A 312 15.67 16.02 14.75
CA GLU A 312 16.98 15.52 15.09
C GLU A 312 17.04 15.10 16.57
N VAL A 313 18.12 14.43 16.98
CA VAL A 313 18.28 13.99 18.36
C VAL A 313 18.59 15.19 19.25
N TYR A 314 17.62 15.59 20.07
CA TYR A 314 17.71 16.76 20.96
C TYR A 314 17.79 16.40 22.45
N GLN A 315 17.55 15.14 22.80
CA GLN A 315 17.64 14.67 24.19
C GLN A 315 19.11 14.48 24.62
N ASP A 316 19.37 14.61 25.93
CA ASP A 316 20.63 14.19 26.53
C ASP A 316 20.77 12.67 26.39
N MET A 317 21.73 12.20 25.56
CA MET A 317 21.98 10.78 25.29
C MET A 317 23.14 10.20 26.13
N THR A 318 23.56 10.92 27.19
CA THR A 318 24.67 10.54 28.07
C THR A 318 24.22 9.84 29.37
N ARG A 319 22.92 9.80 29.66
CA ARG A 319 22.37 9.12 30.85
C ARG A 319 22.40 7.60 30.69
N PRO A 320 22.35 6.82 31.78
CA PRO A 320 22.26 5.36 31.70
C PRO A 320 21.07 4.89 30.86
N LEU A 321 21.21 3.78 30.14
CA LEU A 321 20.18 3.25 29.23
C LEU A 321 18.80 3.07 29.90
N THR A 322 18.75 2.86 31.22
CA THR A 322 17.52 2.71 32.02
C THR A 322 16.67 3.99 32.12
N TYR A 323 17.15 5.13 31.64
CA TYR A 323 16.43 6.41 31.68
C TYR A 323 15.60 6.68 30.43
N TYR A 324 15.64 5.81 29.43
CA TYR A 324 15.04 6.06 28.12
C TYR A 324 13.90 5.09 27.85
N TRP A 325 12.85 5.61 27.21
CA TRP A 325 11.91 4.74 26.48
C TRP A 325 12.59 4.24 25.21
N ILE A 326 12.57 2.93 25.01
CA ILE A 326 13.19 2.26 23.86
C ILE A 326 12.08 1.71 22.99
N ALA A 327 11.99 2.18 21.74
CA ALA A 327 11.06 1.64 20.75
C ALA A 327 11.32 0.13 20.58
N SER A 328 10.35 -0.69 20.97
CA SER A 328 10.50 -2.14 21.11
C SER A 328 9.40 -2.87 20.33
N SER A 329 9.76 -3.96 19.67
CA SER A 329 8.86 -4.81 18.88
C SER A 329 8.76 -6.17 19.53
N HIS A 330 7.53 -6.67 19.63
CA HIS A 330 7.21 -8.03 20.09
C HIS A 330 6.94 -8.94 18.89
N ASN A 331 7.42 -10.17 18.92
CA ASN A 331 7.34 -11.15 17.83
C ASN A 331 7.63 -10.52 16.45
N THR A 332 8.77 -9.81 16.35
CA THR A 332 9.13 -8.94 15.22
C THR A 332 9.07 -9.63 13.85
N TYR A 333 9.24 -10.94 13.80
CA TYR A 333 9.17 -11.71 12.56
C TYR A 333 7.78 -11.78 11.94
N LEU A 334 6.70 -11.56 12.70
CA LEU A 334 5.33 -11.70 12.21
C LEU A 334 4.90 -10.47 11.39
N THR A 335 4.28 -10.71 10.22
CA THR A 335 3.62 -9.67 9.42
C THR A 335 2.10 -9.74 9.49
N GLY A 336 1.55 -10.71 10.21
CA GLY A 336 0.11 -10.96 10.35
C GLY A 336 -0.24 -11.41 11.76
N ASP A 337 -1.27 -12.23 11.89
CA ASP A 337 -1.71 -12.72 13.20
C ASP A 337 -0.69 -13.64 13.88
N GLN A 338 -0.87 -13.86 15.19
CA GLN A 338 0.02 -14.66 16.05
C GLN A 338 0.03 -16.16 15.72
N PHE A 339 -0.82 -16.64 14.81
CA PHE A 339 -1.11 -18.06 14.71
C PHE A 339 -0.88 -18.65 13.32
N GLN A 340 -1.27 -17.93 12.28
CA GLN A 340 -1.19 -18.28 10.87
C GLN A 340 -0.47 -17.21 10.06
N GLY A 341 -0.07 -16.11 10.71
CA GLY A 341 0.70 -15.05 10.10
C GLY A 341 1.98 -15.56 9.44
N GLU A 342 2.39 -14.85 8.39
CA GLU A 342 3.66 -15.09 7.74
C GLU A 342 4.80 -14.55 8.62
N ALA A 343 5.82 -15.37 8.87
CA ALA A 343 7.11 -14.89 9.36
C ALA A 343 7.93 -14.34 8.19
N SER A 344 8.55 -13.18 8.38
CA SER A 344 9.29 -12.50 7.33
C SER A 344 10.56 -11.81 7.82
N VAL A 345 11.63 -11.97 7.04
CA VAL A 345 12.87 -11.19 7.19
C VAL A 345 12.60 -9.68 6.98
N GLU A 346 11.70 -9.33 6.06
CA GLU A 346 11.34 -7.92 5.80
C GLU A 346 10.66 -7.24 6.99
N ALA A 347 10.04 -8.01 7.90
CA ALA A 347 9.45 -7.45 9.12
C ALA A 347 10.53 -6.83 10.03
N TYR A 348 11.68 -7.50 10.17
CA TYR A 348 12.84 -6.95 10.89
C TYR A 348 13.41 -5.71 10.21
N ILE A 349 13.56 -5.75 8.89
CA ILE A 349 14.05 -4.60 8.11
C ILE A 349 13.11 -3.42 8.31
N ARG A 350 11.80 -3.63 8.16
CA ARG A 350 10.79 -2.58 8.34
C ARG A 350 10.81 -2.00 9.76
N ALA A 351 10.84 -2.83 10.79
CA ALA A 351 10.92 -2.39 12.18
C ALA A 351 12.16 -1.53 12.44
N LEU A 352 13.33 -1.95 11.97
CA LEU A 352 14.57 -1.18 12.06
C LEU A 352 14.49 0.17 11.34
N ARG A 353 13.91 0.18 10.13
CA ARG A 353 13.71 1.39 9.31
C ARG A 353 12.70 2.36 9.93
N MET A 354 11.79 1.88 10.78
CA MET A 354 10.89 2.69 11.60
C MET A 354 11.55 3.19 12.90
N GLY A 355 12.83 2.90 13.12
CA GLY A 355 13.58 3.34 14.31
C GLY A 355 13.47 2.41 15.52
N CYS A 356 12.88 1.21 15.38
CA CYS A 356 12.82 0.23 16.46
C CYS A 356 14.23 -0.18 16.91
N ARG A 357 14.46 -0.23 18.23
CA ARG A 357 15.76 -0.49 18.90
C ARG A 357 15.76 -1.73 19.80
N CYS A 358 14.65 -2.45 19.90
CA CYS A 358 14.59 -3.76 20.55
C CYS A 358 13.74 -4.71 19.69
N LEU A 359 14.33 -5.80 19.20
CA LEU A 359 13.69 -6.78 18.32
C LEU A 359 13.65 -8.14 19.01
N GLU A 360 12.63 -8.93 18.71
CA GLU A 360 12.42 -10.26 19.26
C GLU A 360 12.72 -11.35 18.24
N LEU A 361 13.41 -12.42 18.68
CA LEU A 361 13.75 -13.58 17.86
C LEU A 361 13.37 -14.87 18.61
N ASP A 362 12.32 -15.53 18.15
CA ASP A 362 11.87 -16.84 18.63
C ASP A 362 12.62 -17.96 17.93
N CYS A 363 13.68 -18.45 18.56
CA CYS A 363 14.64 -19.35 17.95
C CYS A 363 14.31 -20.81 18.27
N TRP A 364 14.06 -21.60 17.23
CA TRP A 364 13.74 -23.03 17.32
C TRP A 364 14.74 -23.88 16.53
N ASP A 365 14.89 -25.14 16.95
CA ASP A 365 15.68 -26.10 16.19
C ASP A 365 15.08 -26.28 14.79
N GLY A 366 15.91 -26.09 13.77
CA GLY A 366 15.52 -26.30 12.38
C GLY A 366 16.16 -27.55 11.76
N PRO A 367 15.81 -27.84 10.50
CA PRO A 367 16.38 -28.97 9.76
C PRO A 367 17.89 -28.77 9.53
N ASP A 368 18.59 -29.88 9.29
CA ASP A 368 20.03 -29.88 8.98
C ASP A 368 20.93 -29.20 10.03
N GLY A 369 20.46 -29.13 11.28
CA GLY A 369 21.16 -28.48 12.39
C GLY A 369 21.23 -26.95 12.28
N GLN A 370 20.41 -26.34 11.42
CA GLN A 370 20.34 -24.89 11.23
C GLN A 370 19.14 -24.30 11.99
N PRO A 371 19.35 -23.33 12.90
CA PRO A 371 18.25 -22.69 13.62
C PRO A 371 17.28 -21.95 12.70
N ILE A 372 16.01 -21.93 13.11
CA ILE A 372 14.92 -21.19 12.44
C ILE A 372 14.27 -20.22 13.40
N ILE A 373 13.50 -19.28 12.84
CA ILE A 373 12.62 -18.38 13.59
C ILE A 373 11.18 -18.65 13.18
N THR A 374 10.31 -18.83 14.17
CA THR A 374 8.88 -19.11 14.02
C THR A 374 8.19 -18.92 15.37
N HIS A 375 6.86 -18.73 15.36
CA HIS A 375 6.09 -18.85 16.59
C HIS A 375 5.80 -20.34 16.88
N GLY A 376 6.33 -20.84 17.99
CA GLY A 376 6.29 -22.26 18.33
C GLY A 376 4.88 -22.84 18.40
N HIS A 377 4.72 -24.11 18.03
CA HIS A 377 3.45 -24.83 18.10
C HIS A 377 2.26 -24.18 17.34
N THR A 378 2.52 -23.22 16.45
CA THR A 378 1.49 -22.59 15.59
C THR A 378 1.67 -22.96 14.11
N LEU A 379 0.90 -22.32 13.23
CA LEU A 379 0.99 -22.45 11.78
C LEU A 379 1.85 -21.37 11.11
N VAL A 380 2.42 -20.47 11.91
CA VAL A 380 3.29 -19.41 11.42
C VAL A 380 4.40 -20.00 10.56
N SER A 381 4.66 -19.37 9.41
CA SER A 381 5.71 -19.82 8.50
C SER A 381 7.10 -19.69 9.15
N ARG A 382 8.09 -20.38 8.59
CA ARG A 382 9.45 -20.45 9.17
C ARG A 382 10.42 -19.68 8.30
N ILE A 383 11.30 -18.90 8.93
CA ILE A 383 12.41 -18.22 8.26
C ILE A 383 13.74 -18.67 8.87
N LYS A 384 14.82 -18.60 8.10
CA LYS A 384 16.14 -19.04 8.58
C LYS A 384 16.73 -17.99 9.50
N PHE A 385 17.25 -18.45 10.65
CA PHE A 385 17.91 -17.57 11.62
C PHE A 385 19.07 -16.78 10.99
N VAL A 386 19.91 -17.42 10.18
CA VAL A 386 21.07 -16.78 9.54
C VAL A 386 20.68 -15.65 8.59
N GLU A 387 19.54 -15.76 7.89
CA GLU A 387 19.04 -14.73 6.98
C GLU A 387 18.54 -13.51 7.78
N VAL A 388 17.86 -13.74 8.91
CA VAL A 388 17.44 -12.68 9.84
C VAL A 388 18.64 -11.95 10.45
N VAL A 389 19.66 -12.67 10.93
CA VAL A 389 20.86 -12.04 11.51
C VAL A 389 21.60 -11.18 10.49
N ARG A 390 21.71 -11.63 9.22
CA ARG A 390 22.30 -10.84 8.14
C ARG A 390 21.48 -9.59 7.83
N ALA A 391 20.16 -9.73 7.70
CA ALA A 391 19.28 -8.59 7.47
C ALA A 391 19.35 -7.55 8.60
N ILE A 392 19.44 -8.01 9.86
CA ILE A 392 19.66 -7.13 11.01
C ILE A 392 21.01 -6.42 10.88
N LYS A 393 22.10 -7.12 10.54
CA LYS A 393 23.42 -6.50 10.37
C LYS A 393 23.39 -5.35 9.35
N ASP A 394 22.74 -5.58 8.23
CA ASP A 394 22.71 -4.61 7.12
C ASP A 394 21.79 -3.41 7.41
N ASN A 395 20.85 -3.53 8.35
CA ASN A 395 19.82 -2.52 8.60
C ASN A 395 19.85 -1.91 10.01
N ALA A 396 20.61 -2.50 10.95
CA ALA A 396 20.58 -2.17 12.37
C ALA A 396 20.75 -0.66 12.60
N PHE A 397 21.67 -0.02 11.86
CA PHE A 397 22.06 1.36 12.10
C PHE A 397 21.68 2.33 10.98
N VAL A 398 20.76 1.94 10.08
CA VAL A 398 20.44 2.81 8.94
C VAL A 398 19.51 3.98 9.32
N ALA A 399 18.57 3.75 10.24
CA ALA A 399 17.67 4.80 10.73
C ALA A 399 18.18 5.46 12.03
N SER A 400 19.15 4.87 12.72
CA SER A 400 19.63 5.33 14.03
C SER A 400 20.97 4.69 14.39
N ASP A 401 21.94 5.48 14.84
CA ASP A 401 23.26 5.00 15.29
C ASP A 401 23.23 4.34 16.69
N TYR A 402 22.15 4.52 17.44
CA TYR A 402 22.03 4.07 18.82
C TYR A 402 21.88 2.54 18.94
N PRO A 403 22.22 1.95 20.10
CA PRO A 403 22.30 0.50 20.27
C PRO A 403 21.02 -0.24 19.91
N LEU A 404 21.19 -1.47 19.43
CA LEU A 404 20.11 -2.40 19.13
C LEU A 404 20.12 -3.54 20.16
N ILE A 405 18.96 -3.84 20.74
CA ILE A 405 18.76 -4.98 21.65
C ILE A 405 18.07 -6.10 20.89
N LEU A 406 18.58 -7.33 21.00
CA LEU A 406 17.93 -8.54 20.50
C LEU A 406 17.43 -9.36 21.69
N SER A 407 16.12 -9.40 21.89
CA SER A 407 15.43 -10.28 22.83
C SER A 407 15.34 -11.67 22.23
N LEU A 408 16.05 -12.63 22.83
CA LEU A 408 16.08 -14.01 22.34
C LEU A 408 15.16 -14.89 23.18
N GLU A 409 14.12 -15.41 22.55
CA GLU A 409 13.33 -16.51 23.08
C GLU A 409 13.89 -17.83 22.50
N ASN A 410 14.58 -18.61 23.33
CA ASN A 410 15.41 -19.72 22.84
C ASN A 410 14.87 -21.09 23.24
N HIS A 411 14.49 -21.86 22.21
CA HIS A 411 14.01 -23.23 22.28
C HIS A 411 14.95 -24.21 21.55
N CYS A 412 16.14 -23.76 21.16
CA CYS A 412 17.11 -24.56 20.43
C CYS A 412 17.87 -25.52 21.36
N SER A 413 18.27 -26.69 20.83
CA SER A 413 19.20 -27.61 21.48
C SER A 413 20.60 -27.02 21.57
N ILE A 414 21.42 -27.53 22.51
CA ILE A 414 22.79 -27.05 22.71
C ILE A 414 23.64 -27.02 21.42
N PRO A 415 23.60 -28.03 20.52
CA PRO A 415 24.29 -27.96 19.23
C PRO A 415 23.88 -26.75 18.38
N GLN A 416 22.58 -26.49 18.25
CA GLN A 416 22.06 -25.36 17.46
C GLN A 416 22.28 -24.01 18.16
N GLN A 417 22.28 -23.96 19.50
CA GLN A 417 22.71 -22.76 20.24
C GLN A 417 24.17 -22.39 19.95
N LYS A 418 25.07 -23.37 19.76
CA LYS A 418 26.45 -23.10 19.33
C LYS A 418 26.48 -22.50 17.93
N VAL A 419 25.62 -22.96 17.02
CA VAL A 419 25.46 -22.38 15.67
C VAL A 419 24.96 -20.95 15.74
N MET A 420 23.95 -20.66 16.58
CA MET A 420 23.47 -19.28 16.82
C MET A 420 24.59 -18.36 17.32
N ALA A 421 25.31 -18.79 18.35
CA ALA A 421 26.40 -18.01 18.94
C ALA A 421 27.56 -17.77 17.95
N GLN A 422 27.87 -18.75 17.11
CA GLN A 422 28.87 -18.61 16.04
C GLN A 422 28.40 -17.61 14.98
N THR A 423 27.15 -17.74 14.53
CA THR A 423 26.53 -16.87 13.52
C THR A 423 26.51 -15.42 13.99
N PHE A 424 26.12 -15.15 15.24
CA PHE A 424 26.18 -13.79 15.80
C PHE A 424 27.59 -13.22 15.79
N ARG A 425 28.60 -14.01 16.20
CA ARG A 425 30.00 -13.56 16.20
C ARG A 425 30.52 -13.27 14.80
N GLU A 426 30.24 -14.13 13.84
CA GLU A 426 30.69 -13.99 12.45
C GLU A 426 30.00 -12.83 11.72
N VAL A 427 28.68 -12.71 11.86
CA VAL A 427 27.89 -11.73 11.10
C VAL A 427 27.94 -10.35 11.72
N PHE A 428 27.80 -10.23 13.04
CA PHE A 428 27.82 -8.91 13.68
C PHE A 428 29.24 -8.37 13.86
N GLY A 429 30.23 -9.24 14.05
CA GLY A 429 31.63 -8.85 14.26
C GLY A 429 31.74 -7.82 15.40
N ASP A 430 32.40 -6.71 15.12
CA ASP A 430 32.63 -5.63 16.10
C ASP A 430 31.37 -4.92 16.58
N CYS A 431 30.25 -5.05 15.85
CA CYS A 431 28.97 -4.53 16.32
C CYS A 431 28.44 -5.33 17.51
N LEU A 432 28.81 -6.61 17.67
CA LEU A 432 28.35 -7.40 18.81
C LEU A 432 29.01 -6.91 20.11
N LEU A 433 28.20 -6.54 21.11
CA LEU A 433 28.70 -6.24 22.45
C LEU A 433 29.01 -7.56 23.17
N SER A 434 30.24 -8.03 23.01
CA SER A 434 30.70 -9.31 23.56
C SER A 434 31.36 -9.20 24.95
N GLN A 435 31.73 -7.99 25.37
CA GLN A 435 32.36 -7.70 26.65
C GLN A 435 31.70 -6.49 27.33
N PRO A 436 31.75 -6.39 28.68
CA PRO A 436 31.34 -5.18 29.38
C PRO A 436 32.15 -3.96 28.91
N THR A 437 31.49 -2.81 28.80
CA THR A 437 32.14 -1.53 28.45
C THR A 437 32.99 -0.99 29.60
N ASP A 438 32.54 -1.19 30.84
CA ASP A 438 33.30 -0.96 32.06
C ASP A 438 33.15 -2.20 32.98
N PRO A 439 34.22 -2.99 33.22
CA PRO A 439 34.17 -4.15 34.11
C PRO A 439 33.77 -3.83 35.56
N ASN A 440 33.97 -2.59 36.02
CA ASN A 440 33.67 -2.13 37.38
C ASN A 440 32.44 -1.22 37.44
N GLY A 441 31.76 -1.02 36.31
CA GLY A 441 30.60 -0.14 36.19
C GLY A 441 29.45 -0.63 37.06
N LYS A 442 28.87 0.28 37.86
CA LYS A 442 27.69 0.00 38.70
C LYS A 442 26.37 0.36 38.00
N GLU A 443 26.43 1.09 36.90
CA GLU A 443 25.28 1.56 36.12
C GLU A 443 25.34 1.04 34.69
N MET A 444 24.20 1.02 34.01
CA MET A 444 24.14 0.68 32.59
C MET A 444 24.84 1.77 31.76
N PRO A 445 25.59 1.41 30.70
CA PRO A 445 26.19 2.40 29.81
C PRO A 445 25.12 3.25 29.13
N SER A 446 25.49 4.45 28.72
CA SER A 446 24.58 5.36 28.02
C SER A 446 24.38 4.96 26.55
N PRO A 447 23.28 5.40 25.91
CA PRO A 447 23.08 5.18 24.48
C PRO A 447 24.26 5.66 23.62
N ILE A 448 24.86 6.80 23.95
CA ILE A 448 26.02 7.33 23.21
C ILE A 448 27.25 6.43 23.32
N ALA A 449 27.50 5.84 24.51
CA ALA A 449 28.62 4.93 24.72
C ALA A 449 28.44 3.58 24.00
N LEU A 450 27.21 3.27 23.58
CA LEU A 450 26.81 2.02 22.93
C LEU A 450 26.44 2.21 21.45
N LYS A 451 26.80 3.34 20.83
CA LYS A 451 26.56 3.54 19.40
C LYS A 451 27.15 2.40 18.57
N HIS A 452 26.40 1.98 17.57
CA HIS A 452 26.71 0.86 16.68
C HIS A 452 26.93 -0.49 17.37
N LYS A 453 26.43 -0.66 18.60
CA LYS A 453 26.48 -1.93 19.33
C LYS A 453 25.15 -2.68 19.30
N ILE A 454 25.24 -4.01 19.22
CA ILE A 454 24.15 -4.96 19.29
C ILE A 454 24.28 -5.75 20.59
N ILE A 455 23.23 -5.73 21.40
CA ILE A 455 23.16 -6.32 22.73
C ILE A 455 22.26 -7.55 22.66
N LEU A 456 22.72 -8.68 23.20
CA LEU A 456 21.91 -9.90 23.29
C LEU A 456 21.26 -10.00 24.67
N LYS A 457 19.92 -9.95 24.72
CA LYS A 457 19.12 -10.27 25.91
C LYS A 457 18.76 -11.74 25.87
N HIS A 458 19.40 -12.54 26.72
CA HIS A 458 19.17 -13.98 26.83
C HIS A 458 19.43 -14.45 28.28
N LYS A 459 18.79 -15.57 28.67
CA LYS A 459 19.09 -16.29 29.93
C LYS A 459 20.60 -16.54 30.07
N LYS A 460 21.18 -16.21 31.22
CA LYS A 460 22.62 -16.36 31.49
C LYS A 460 22.85 -17.48 32.51
N LEU A 461 23.80 -18.36 32.24
CA LEU A 461 24.23 -19.36 33.22
C LEU A 461 24.88 -18.67 34.44
N PRO A 462 24.67 -19.19 35.66
CA PRO A 462 25.38 -18.74 36.85
C PRO A 462 26.91 -18.81 36.65
N LYS A 463 27.65 -17.86 37.24
CA LYS A 463 29.13 -17.88 37.22
C LYS A 463 29.70 -19.04 38.06
N ASP A 464 28.95 -19.44 39.09
CA ASP A 464 29.27 -20.56 39.97
C ASP A 464 28.21 -21.66 39.76
N PRO A 465 28.58 -22.86 39.29
CA PRO A 465 27.64 -23.97 39.08
C PRO A 465 26.92 -24.42 40.35
N THR A 466 27.41 -24.02 41.54
CA THR A 466 26.81 -24.38 42.84
C THR A 466 25.73 -23.41 43.31
N GLN A 467 25.61 -22.23 42.69
CA GLN A 467 24.57 -21.23 42.98
C GLN A 467 23.37 -21.38 42.03
N VAL A 468 22.89 -22.60 41.85
CA VAL A 468 21.59 -22.83 41.20
C VAL A 468 20.51 -22.44 42.21
N THR A 469 20.24 -21.15 42.33
CA THR A 469 18.96 -20.70 42.87
C THR A 469 17.94 -20.83 41.75
N ASP A 470 16.94 -21.68 41.94
CA ASP A 470 15.69 -21.65 41.18
C ASP A 470 15.03 -20.28 41.39
N THR A 471 15.50 -19.26 40.70
CA THR A 471 14.71 -18.04 40.47
C THR A 471 13.73 -18.33 39.35
N CYS A 472 12.78 -19.20 39.65
CA CYS A 472 11.45 -19.12 39.09
C CYS A 472 10.84 -17.84 39.66
N ILE A 473 11.16 -16.68 39.08
CA ILE A 473 10.26 -15.54 39.16
C ILE A 473 9.01 -16.06 38.48
N GLY A 474 7.95 -16.28 39.27
CA GLY A 474 6.69 -16.78 38.77
C GLY A 474 6.21 -15.86 37.66
N ASP A 475 6.39 -16.30 36.42
CA ASP A 475 5.57 -15.83 35.33
C ASP A 475 4.15 -16.10 35.80
N THR A 476 3.38 -15.04 36.03
CA THR A 476 1.94 -15.14 36.19
C THR A 476 1.44 -15.78 34.91
N ILE A 477 1.27 -17.10 34.94
CA ILE A 477 0.87 -17.92 33.80
C ILE A 477 -0.46 -17.34 33.33
N LEU A 478 -0.42 -16.62 32.21
CA LEU A 478 -1.64 -16.39 31.43
C LEU A 478 -2.04 -17.80 30.96
N GLU A 479 -3.14 -18.32 31.51
CA GLU A 479 -3.66 -19.69 31.26
C GLU A 479 -4.02 -19.97 29.78
N ASP A 480 -3.86 -18.99 28.89
CA ASP A 480 -4.26 -19.04 27.49
C ASP A 480 -3.06 -18.95 26.50
N ASP A 481 -1.84 -19.29 26.92
CA ASP A 481 -0.69 -19.35 26.02
C ASP A 481 -0.69 -20.63 25.14
N LEU A 482 -0.80 -20.43 23.83
CA LEU A 482 -0.76 -21.48 22.80
C LEU A 482 0.56 -22.28 22.79
N SER A 483 1.61 -21.73 23.41
CA SER A 483 2.90 -22.42 23.61
C SER A 483 2.77 -23.73 24.40
N GLN A 484 1.70 -23.90 25.20
CA GLN A 484 1.42 -25.10 26.01
C GLN A 484 0.47 -26.10 25.35
N SER A 485 0.23 -25.95 24.04
CA SER A 485 -0.64 -26.85 23.30
C SER A 485 -0.11 -28.28 23.25
N VAL A 486 -1.01 -29.24 23.52
CA VAL A 486 -0.77 -30.69 23.46
C VAL A 486 -0.79 -31.16 22.00
N ARG A 487 -1.73 -30.64 21.19
CA ARG A 487 -1.88 -31.04 19.80
C ARG A 487 -2.57 -29.98 18.98
N ASN A 488 -2.03 -29.71 17.80
CA ASN A 488 -2.57 -28.72 16.89
C ASN A 488 -2.77 -29.32 15.50
N GLY A 489 -3.76 -28.83 14.75
CA GLY A 489 -4.01 -29.33 13.40
C GLY A 489 -5.30 -28.79 12.79
N TYR A 490 -5.47 -29.04 11.50
CA TYR A 490 -6.70 -28.69 10.80
C TYR A 490 -7.75 -29.77 10.96
N LEU A 491 -8.97 -29.35 11.30
CA LEU A 491 -10.17 -30.18 11.21
C LEU A 491 -11.24 -29.39 10.45
N LEU A 492 -12.27 -30.10 10.00
CA LEU A 492 -13.40 -29.50 9.34
C LEU A 492 -14.55 -29.36 10.36
N LEU A 493 -15.21 -28.21 10.38
CA LEU A 493 -16.49 -28.02 11.06
C LEU A 493 -17.56 -27.79 10.01
N GLU A 494 -18.71 -28.44 10.18
CA GLU A 494 -19.86 -28.21 9.32
C GLU A 494 -20.57 -26.92 9.75
N ASP A 495 -20.78 -26.00 8.81
CA ASP A 495 -21.60 -24.82 9.01
C ASP A 495 -23.09 -25.22 9.11
N GLU A 496 -23.74 -24.83 10.20
CA GLU A 496 -25.11 -25.24 10.54
C GLU A 496 -26.18 -24.66 9.61
N ILE A 497 -25.85 -23.65 8.80
CA ILE A 497 -26.77 -22.94 7.90
C ILE A 497 -26.67 -23.51 6.49
N ASN A 498 -25.46 -23.63 5.96
CA ASN A 498 -25.21 -24.01 4.55
C ASN A 498 -24.73 -25.46 4.39
N HIS A 499 -24.47 -26.19 5.48
CA HIS A 499 -23.97 -27.57 5.50
C HIS A 499 -22.65 -27.77 4.74
N VAL A 500 -21.83 -26.72 4.66
CA VAL A 500 -20.50 -26.77 4.07
C VAL A 500 -19.48 -27.09 5.17
N TRP A 501 -18.57 -28.01 4.88
CA TRP A 501 -17.46 -28.34 5.77
C TRP A 501 -16.35 -27.31 5.61
N ASN A 502 -16.28 -26.40 6.58
CA ASN A 502 -15.32 -25.32 6.63
C ASN A 502 -14.07 -25.75 7.38
N ARG A 503 -12.92 -25.28 6.91
CA ARG A 503 -11.63 -25.62 7.49
C ARG A 503 -11.30 -24.68 8.63
N HIS A 504 -11.13 -25.24 9.81
CA HIS A 504 -10.69 -24.53 11.01
C HIS A 504 -9.39 -25.13 11.52
N PHE A 505 -8.57 -24.31 12.15
CA PHE A 505 -7.43 -24.84 12.88
C PHE A 505 -7.78 -25.00 14.34
N PHE A 506 -7.43 -26.15 14.89
CA PHE A 506 -7.70 -26.54 16.27
C PHE A 506 -6.40 -26.55 17.08
N CYS A 507 -6.50 -26.05 18.30
CA CYS A 507 -5.46 -26.11 19.33
C CYS A 507 -6.03 -26.81 20.57
N LEU A 508 -5.51 -28.00 20.86
CA LEU A 508 -5.83 -28.74 22.07
C LEU A 508 -4.77 -28.41 23.13
N THR A 509 -5.20 -27.83 24.25
CA THR A 509 -4.39 -27.70 25.47
C THR A 509 -4.68 -28.86 26.42
N LYS A 510 -4.08 -28.87 27.61
CA LYS A 510 -4.38 -29.90 28.62
C LYS A 510 -5.86 -29.94 29.02
N ASN A 511 -6.54 -28.79 28.99
CA ASN A 511 -7.87 -28.64 29.58
C ASN A 511 -8.93 -28.09 28.61
N LYS A 512 -8.55 -27.57 27.44
CA LYS A 512 -9.47 -26.89 26.49
C LYS A 512 -9.10 -27.20 25.04
N LEU A 513 -10.11 -27.23 24.17
CA LEU A 513 -9.96 -27.24 22.71
C LEU A 513 -10.41 -25.88 22.17
N PHE A 514 -9.51 -25.19 21.49
CA PHE A 514 -9.77 -23.92 20.80
C PHE A 514 -9.81 -24.15 19.29
N TRP A 515 -10.59 -23.36 18.55
CA TRP A 515 -10.51 -23.33 17.10
C TRP A 515 -10.67 -21.91 16.57
N THR A 516 -10.09 -21.63 15.41
CA THR A 516 -10.22 -20.33 14.73
C THR A 516 -11.58 -20.18 14.07
N GLU A 517 -11.99 -18.95 13.74
CA GLU A 517 -13.07 -18.72 12.78
C GLU A 517 -12.74 -19.35 11.40
N GLU A 518 -13.73 -19.39 10.51
CA GLU A 518 -13.59 -19.95 9.16
C GLU A 518 -12.42 -19.31 8.43
N GLN A 519 -11.50 -20.13 7.93
CA GLN A 519 -10.42 -19.64 7.08
C GLN A 519 -10.93 -19.48 5.66
N THR A 520 -11.44 -18.29 5.34
CA THR A 520 -11.43 -17.81 3.97
C THR A 520 -9.97 -17.66 3.54
N LYS A 521 -9.65 -17.94 2.26
CA LYS A 521 -8.32 -17.60 1.74
C LYS A 521 -8.07 -16.13 2.06
N SER A 522 -6.97 -15.85 2.74
CA SER A 522 -6.57 -14.51 3.17
C SER A 522 -6.79 -13.47 2.07
N GLU A 523 -7.40 -12.34 2.43
CA GLU A 523 -7.59 -11.13 1.60
C GLU A 523 -6.28 -10.60 0.98
N ASP A 524 -5.12 -11.09 1.45
CA ASP A 524 -3.79 -10.95 0.82
C ASP A 524 -3.74 -11.36 -0.67
N ASP A 525 -4.75 -12.08 -1.18
CA ASP A 525 -4.88 -12.41 -2.59
C ASP A 525 -5.60 -11.34 -3.44
N GLU A 526 -6.28 -10.35 -2.85
CA GLU A 526 -7.12 -9.38 -3.60
C GLU A 526 -6.49 -7.99 -3.80
N ASP A 527 -5.38 -7.68 -3.13
CA ASP A 527 -4.83 -6.31 -3.11
C ASP A 527 -3.97 -5.89 -4.32
N ASP A 528 -4.04 -6.59 -5.46
CA ASP A 528 -3.46 -6.13 -6.73
C ASP A 528 -4.45 -6.27 -7.90
N GLU A 529 -5.71 -5.86 -7.70
CA GLU A 529 -6.68 -5.66 -8.78
C GLU A 529 -6.46 -4.30 -9.47
N GLY A 530 -5.40 -4.25 -10.29
CA GLY A 530 -5.39 -3.37 -11.46
C GLY A 530 -6.33 -3.94 -12.51
N ALA A 531 -7.61 -3.54 -12.45
CA ALA A 531 -8.66 -3.72 -13.45
C ALA A 531 -8.33 -4.65 -14.65
N ASP A 532 -8.68 -5.93 -14.54
CA ASP A 532 -9.24 -6.69 -15.65
C ASP A 532 -10.07 -7.85 -15.12
N GLY A 533 -11.39 -7.72 -15.30
CA GLY A 533 -12.28 -8.86 -15.25
C GLY A 533 -11.90 -9.89 -16.31
N ASN A 534 -12.19 -11.16 -15.98
CA ASN A 534 -11.98 -12.39 -16.75
C ASN A 534 -10.66 -13.12 -16.51
N GLY A 535 -10.52 -13.69 -15.31
CA GLY A 535 -9.71 -14.88 -15.06
C GLY A 535 -10.62 -16.06 -14.68
N ILE A 536 -11.04 -16.86 -15.67
CA ILE A 536 -11.86 -18.06 -15.46
C ILE A 536 -10.99 -19.13 -14.79
N GLY A 537 -11.18 -19.34 -13.49
CA GLY A 537 -10.95 -20.65 -12.87
C GLY A 537 -12.10 -21.57 -13.29
N GLU A 538 -11.80 -22.84 -13.58
CA GLU A 538 -12.78 -23.87 -13.94
C GLU A 538 -13.82 -24.08 -12.82
N SER A 539 -14.84 -23.23 -12.78
CA SER A 539 -16.13 -23.57 -12.17
C SER A 539 -16.92 -24.42 -13.15
N SER A 540 -17.81 -25.26 -12.63
CA SER A 540 -18.71 -26.05 -13.48
C SER A 540 -19.42 -25.11 -14.46
N LYS A 541 -19.49 -25.47 -15.76
CA LYS A 541 -20.14 -24.64 -16.80
C LYS A 541 -21.61 -24.30 -16.46
N ASP A 542 -22.19 -25.00 -15.50
CA ASP A 542 -23.54 -24.80 -15.00
C ASP A 542 -23.66 -23.59 -14.04
N GLU A 543 -22.57 -23.08 -13.44
CA GLU A 543 -22.63 -22.05 -12.38
C GLU A 543 -22.34 -20.61 -12.83
N LEU A 544 -22.00 -20.38 -14.10
CA LEU A 544 -21.61 -19.06 -14.61
C LEU A 544 -22.66 -17.95 -14.42
N HIS A 545 -23.92 -18.30 -14.23
CA HIS A 545 -25.03 -17.36 -14.13
C HIS A 545 -25.29 -16.85 -12.70
N PHE A 546 -24.73 -17.46 -11.66
CA PHE A 546 -24.96 -17.03 -10.27
C PHE A 546 -24.31 -15.69 -9.93
N GLY A 547 -23.23 -15.31 -10.63
CA GLY A 547 -22.59 -14.00 -10.49
C GLY A 547 -23.26 -12.88 -11.30
N GLU A 548 -24.28 -13.20 -12.10
CA GLU A 548 -24.86 -12.26 -13.05
C GLU A 548 -26.00 -11.45 -12.45
N ARG A 549 -25.96 -10.13 -12.65
CA ARG A 549 -26.96 -9.19 -12.13
C ARG A 549 -28.39 -9.43 -12.63
N TRP A 550 -28.55 -10.15 -13.75
CA TRP A 550 -29.83 -10.49 -14.35
C TRP A 550 -30.42 -11.81 -13.83
N PHE A 551 -29.67 -12.58 -13.03
CA PHE A 551 -30.15 -13.82 -12.44
C PHE A 551 -30.60 -13.58 -11.00
N HIS A 552 -31.86 -13.92 -10.71
CA HIS A 552 -32.51 -13.66 -9.42
C HIS A 552 -32.84 -14.94 -8.64
N GLY A 553 -32.26 -16.09 -9.06
CA GLY A 553 -32.49 -17.38 -8.42
C GLY A 553 -33.97 -17.72 -8.25
N LYS A 554 -34.32 -18.30 -7.10
CA LYS A 554 -35.69 -18.63 -6.74
C LYS A 554 -36.40 -17.44 -6.09
N LEU A 555 -37.36 -16.84 -6.80
CA LEU A 555 -38.20 -15.78 -6.25
C LEU A 555 -39.37 -16.37 -5.43
N PRO A 556 -39.61 -15.92 -4.18
CA PRO A 556 -40.66 -16.45 -3.30
C PRO A 556 -42.07 -16.42 -3.91
N ASP A 557 -42.41 -15.34 -4.64
CA ASP A 557 -43.69 -15.19 -5.37
C ASP A 557 -43.58 -15.47 -6.88
N GLY A 558 -42.47 -16.09 -7.31
CA GLY A 558 -42.18 -16.51 -8.68
C GLY A 558 -42.51 -15.43 -9.71
N ARG A 559 -43.57 -15.67 -10.49
CA ARG A 559 -44.04 -14.78 -11.56
C ARG A 559 -44.44 -13.37 -11.06
N LYS A 560 -45.14 -13.26 -9.93
CA LYS A 560 -45.61 -11.96 -9.42
C LYS A 560 -44.45 -11.08 -8.93
N ALA A 561 -43.48 -11.68 -8.24
CA ALA A 561 -42.25 -10.99 -7.84
C ALA A 561 -41.47 -10.46 -9.05
N ALA A 562 -41.29 -11.29 -10.08
CA ALA A 562 -40.64 -10.87 -11.33
C ALA A 562 -41.34 -9.69 -12.01
N GLU A 563 -42.68 -9.69 -12.02
CA GLU A 563 -43.46 -8.59 -12.58
C GLU A 563 -43.31 -7.29 -11.79
N ASN A 564 -43.31 -7.37 -10.46
CA ASN A 564 -43.14 -6.19 -9.60
C ASN A 564 -41.73 -5.58 -9.74
N LEU A 565 -40.71 -6.44 -9.76
CA LEU A 565 -39.32 -6.00 -9.97
C LEU A 565 -39.16 -5.28 -11.32
N LEU A 566 -39.70 -5.84 -12.41
CA LEU A 566 -39.62 -5.19 -13.72
C LEU A 566 -40.46 -3.92 -13.80
N LYS A 567 -41.64 -3.85 -13.14
CA LYS A 567 -42.41 -2.60 -13.07
C LYS A 567 -41.67 -1.48 -12.35
N GLN A 568 -40.92 -1.82 -11.29
CA GLN A 568 -40.21 -0.84 -10.47
C GLN A 568 -38.86 -0.39 -11.08
N PHE A 569 -38.14 -1.29 -11.75
CA PHE A 569 -36.75 -1.07 -12.13
C PHE A 569 -36.45 -1.13 -13.64
N ASN A 570 -37.46 -1.25 -14.51
CA ASN A 570 -37.21 -1.25 -15.97
C ASN A 570 -36.56 0.05 -16.45
N ARG A 571 -35.70 -0.06 -17.46
CA ARG A 571 -35.02 1.04 -18.15
C ARG A 571 -35.48 1.16 -19.61
N GLY A 572 -36.65 0.62 -19.94
CA GLY A 572 -37.19 0.52 -21.31
C GLY A 572 -37.38 -0.93 -21.80
N ASP A 573 -37.91 -1.05 -23.02
CA ASP A 573 -38.13 -2.35 -23.69
C ASP A 573 -36.82 -3.14 -23.78
N GLY A 574 -36.89 -4.43 -23.44
CA GLY A 574 -35.72 -5.32 -23.35
C GLY A 574 -35.12 -5.42 -21.94
N SER A 575 -35.55 -4.62 -20.96
CA SER A 575 -35.17 -4.84 -19.55
C SER A 575 -35.68 -6.22 -19.11
N PHE A 576 -34.81 -7.06 -18.55
CA PHE A 576 -35.16 -8.44 -18.26
C PHE A 576 -34.54 -8.95 -16.95
N LEU A 577 -35.06 -10.08 -16.48
CA LEU A 577 -34.48 -10.90 -15.42
C LEU A 577 -34.75 -12.38 -15.69
N VAL A 578 -33.94 -13.25 -15.11
CA VAL A 578 -34.11 -14.70 -15.15
C VAL A 578 -34.27 -15.23 -13.73
N ARG A 579 -35.20 -16.17 -13.57
CA ARG A 579 -35.47 -16.83 -12.29
C ARG A 579 -35.67 -18.33 -12.50
N GLU A 580 -35.53 -19.09 -11.43
CA GLU A 580 -35.97 -20.48 -11.41
C GLU A 580 -37.48 -20.59 -11.69
N SER A 581 -37.85 -21.61 -12.45
CA SER A 581 -39.25 -21.87 -12.76
C SER A 581 -39.95 -22.48 -11.56
N THR A 582 -40.92 -21.76 -11.01
CA THR A 582 -41.79 -22.26 -9.94
C THR A 582 -42.76 -23.35 -10.40
N THR A 583 -42.93 -23.53 -11.73
CA THR A 583 -43.89 -24.48 -12.31
C THR A 583 -43.21 -25.73 -12.86
N PHE A 584 -41.94 -25.63 -13.27
CA PHE A 584 -41.20 -26.73 -13.90
C PHE A 584 -39.84 -26.85 -13.22
N VAL A 585 -39.70 -27.85 -12.35
CA VAL A 585 -38.48 -28.10 -11.59
C VAL A 585 -37.32 -28.38 -12.56
N GLY A 586 -36.20 -27.67 -12.38
CA GLY A 586 -35.01 -27.76 -13.24
C GLY A 586 -34.98 -26.79 -14.43
N ASP A 587 -36.08 -26.11 -14.73
CA ASP A 587 -36.15 -25.09 -15.79
C ASP A 587 -36.07 -23.66 -15.25
N PHE A 588 -35.85 -22.71 -16.16
CA PHE A 588 -35.81 -21.28 -15.85
C PHE A 588 -36.94 -20.51 -16.55
N SER A 589 -37.21 -19.30 -16.06
CA SER A 589 -38.15 -18.35 -16.67
C SER A 589 -37.44 -17.04 -16.93
N LEU A 590 -37.41 -16.61 -18.20
CA LEU A 590 -37.00 -15.28 -18.63
C LEU A 590 -38.21 -14.35 -18.57
N SER A 591 -38.13 -13.30 -17.77
CA SER A 591 -39.14 -12.24 -17.69
C SER A 591 -38.56 -10.96 -18.30
N PHE A 592 -39.26 -10.31 -19.22
CA PHE A 592 -38.74 -9.09 -19.87
C PHE A 592 -39.83 -8.07 -20.17
N TRP A 593 -39.46 -6.79 -20.19
CA TRP A 593 -40.34 -5.67 -20.46
C TRP A 593 -40.49 -5.45 -21.97
N ARG A 594 -41.73 -5.38 -22.45
CA ARG A 594 -42.04 -5.07 -23.86
C ARG A 594 -43.37 -4.34 -23.97
N LYS A 595 -43.39 -3.17 -24.61
CA LYS A 595 -44.60 -2.37 -24.89
C LYS A 595 -45.47 -2.14 -23.65
N GLY A 596 -44.83 -1.78 -22.53
CA GLY A 596 -45.52 -1.45 -21.28
C GLY A 596 -46.07 -2.64 -20.49
N LYS A 597 -45.72 -3.88 -20.87
CA LYS A 597 -46.11 -5.10 -20.16
C LYS A 597 -44.91 -6.03 -19.96
N VAL A 598 -44.97 -6.83 -18.90
CA VAL A 598 -43.99 -7.90 -18.66
C VAL A 598 -44.40 -9.14 -19.45
N GLN A 599 -43.48 -9.69 -20.22
CA GLN A 599 -43.60 -10.95 -20.93
C GLN A 599 -42.78 -12.02 -20.23
N HIS A 600 -43.19 -13.29 -20.35
CA HIS A 600 -42.52 -14.42 -19.74
C HIS A 600 -42.27 -15.52 -20.76
N CYS A 601 -41.02 -15.95 -20.91
CA CYS A 601 -40.62 -17.08 -21.73
C CYS A 601 -40.01 -18.17 -20.85
N ARG A 602 -40.41 -19.42 -21.07
CA ARG A 602 -39.82 -20.57 -20.39
C ARG A 602 -38.52 -20.93 -21.09
N ILE A 603 -37.43 -20.96 -20.34
CA ILE A 603 -36.16 -21.53 -20.77
C ILE A 603 -36.19 -23.01 -20.39
N LYS A 604 -36.21 -23.87 -21.40
CA LYS A 604 -36.25 -25.31 -21.23
C LYS A 604 -34.84 -25.86 -21.10
N SER A 605 -34.68 -26.91 -20.30
CA SER A 605 -33.48 -27.73 -20.25
C SER A 605 -33.74 -29.12 -20.86
N LYS A 606 -32.73 -29.73 -21.48
CA LYS A 606 -32.74 -31.13 -21.93
C LYS A 606 -31.36 -31.75 -21.76
N GLN A 607 -31.29 -33.06 -21.56
CA GLN A 607 -30.03 -33.79 -21.57
C GLN A 607 -29.70 -34.25 -23.00
N GLU A 608 -28.52 -33.89 -23.51
CA GLU A 608 -28.04 -34.32 -24.82
C GLU A 608 -26.56 -34.72 -24.69
N ASN A 609 -26.24 -36.00 -24.98
CA ASN A 609 -24.90 -36.59 -24.83
C ASN A 609 -24.28 -36.43 -23.43
N GLY A 610 -25.10 -36.50 -22.37
CA GLY A 610 -24.64 -36.36 -20.98
C GLY A 610 -24.35 -34.92 -20.54
N GLN A 611 -24.70 -33.93 -21.36
CA GLN A 611 -24.60 -32.52 -21.03
C GLN A 611 -25.99 -31.86 -21.05
N THR A 612 -26.27 -31.04 -20.04
CA THR A 612 -27.48 -30.21 -20.00
C THR A 612 -27.41 -29.13 -21.09
N LYS A 613 -28.43 -29.04 -21.94
CA LYS A 613 -28.60 -28.00 -22.94
C LYS A 613 -29.82 -27.14 -22.64
N TYR A 614 -29.66 -25.83 -22.76
CA TYR A 614 -30.70 -24.82 -22.52
C TYR A 614 -31.21 -24.23 -23.83
N TYR A 615 -32.51 -23.97 -23.94
CA TYR A 615 -33.10 -23.39 -25.15
C TYR A 615 -34.42 -22.65 -24.86
N LEU A 616 -34.67 -21.61 -25.66
CA LEU A 616 -35.97 -20.90 -25.73
C LEU A 616 -36.81 -21.35 -26.94
N VAL A 617 -36.13 -21.72 -28.03
CA VAL A 617 -36.71 -22.23 -29.28
C VAL A 617 -35.94 -23.49 -29.65
N ASP A 618 -36.65 -24.57 -29.99
CA ASP A 618 -36.06 -25.92 -30.14
C ASP A 618 -34.92 -26.03 -31.17
N GLN A 619 -34.80 -25.05 -32.09
CA GLN A 619 -33.77 -25.01 -33.13
C GLN A 619 -32.40 -24.48 -32.66
N VAL A 620 -32.31 -23.82 -31.50
CA VAL A 620 -31.07 -23.22 -30.99
C VAL A 620 -30.87 -23.59 -29.53
N THR A 621 -29.83 -24.39 -29.26
CA THR A 621 -29.48 -24.89 -27.93
C THR A 621 -28.13 -24.33 -27.45
N PHE A 622 -27.99 -24.19 -26.14
CA PHE A 622 -26.82 -23.60 -25.49
C PHE A 622 -26.32 -24.48 -24.35
N ASP A 623 -25.02 -24.43 -24.10
CA ASP A 623 -24.33 -25.28 -23.12
C ASP A 623 -24.45 -24.77 -21.68
N SER A 624 -24.97 -23.57 -21.49
CA SER A 624 -25.22 -22.96 -20.18
C SER A 624 -26.30 -21.89 -20.29
N LEU A 625 -26.95 -21.60 -19.16
CA LEU A 625 -27.91 -20.49 -19.05
C LEU A 625 -27.25 -19.14 -19.37
N TYR A 626 -26.00 -18.96 -18.93
CA TYR A 626 -25.18 -17.77 -19.24
C TYR A 626 -25.03 -17.55 -20.74
N SER A 627 -24.65 -18.61 -21.47
CA SER A 627 -24.44 -18.52 -22.93
C SER A 627 -25.73 -18.22 -23.68
N LEU A 628 -26.86 -18.79 -23.23
CA LEU A 628 -28.18 -18.51 -23.79
C LEU A 628 -28.55 -17.03 -23.63
N ILE A 629 -28.41 -16.49 -22.42
CA ILE A 629 -28.78 -15.10 -22.14
C ILE A 629 -27.87 -14.12 -22.87
N ASN A 630 -26.55 -14.35 -22.85
CA ASN A 630 -25.60 -13.50 -23.55
C ASN A 630 -25.89 -13.46 -25.07
N PHE A 631 -26.26 -14.60 -25.66
CA PHE A 631 -26.68 -14.65 -27.07
C PHE A 631 -27.90 -13.77 -27.36
N TYR A 632 -28.95 -13.84 -26.53
CA TYR A 632 -30.18 -13.06 -26.74
C TYR A 632 -30.09 -11.59 -26.30
N GLN A 633 -28.99 -11.18 -25.64
CA GLN A 633 -28.69 -9.76 -25.45
C GLN A 633 -28.29 -9.07 -26.76
N THR A 634 -27.67 -9.80 -27.69
CA THR A 634 -27.24 -9.27 -28.99
C THR A 634 -28.09 -9.75 -30.17
N HIS A 635 -28.90 -10.80 -29.98
CA HIS A 635 -29.80 -11.35 -31.01
C HIS A 635 -31.26 -11.24 -30.58
N PRO A 636 -32.15 -10.62 -31.39
CA PRO A 636 -33.55 -10.49 -31.04
C PRO A 636 -34.25 -11.84 -30.88
N LEU A 637 -34.87 -12.06 -29.73
CA LEU A 637 -35.74 -13.21 -29.51
C LEU A 637 -36.99 -13.08 -30.39
N LYS A 638 -37.16 -13.98 -31.35
CA LYS A 638 -38.40 -14.11 -32.14
C LYS A 638 -39.42 -14.87 -31.30
N VAL A 639 -40.17 -14.14 -30.46
CA VAL A 639 -41.34 -14.65 -29.73
C VAL A 639 -42.58 -14.51 -30.58
#